data_AF-A0A174YTU3-F1
#
_entry.id   AF-A0A174YTU3-F1
#
_cell.length_a   1.000
_cell.length_b   1.000
_cell.length_c   1.000
_cell.angle_alpha   90.00
_cell.angle_beta   90.00
_cell.angle_gamma   90.00
#
_symmetry.space_group_name_H-M   'P 1'
#
loop_
_entity.id
_entity.type
_entity.pdbx_description
1 polymer ?
#
loop_
_entity_poly.entity_id
_entity_poly.type
_entity_poly.pdbx_seq_one_letter_code
_entity_poly.pdbx_strand_id
1 'polypeptide(L)'
;MKKQVKKFMSALLACVMVAVSVIVFDMNPVHAASGAITEASGWLETAYVKWTPVTGATGYNVYVKSASASDSAYVQLDDELIRKYPSYMRADAVGLKAGDYVMKIVPLNNGKENTSAAIVSDKLTVNAHDRSGFTFSSNSPVKNGVGAYNNDGTLKSNASVLYVTEANKNTVKMKIGNTEYTGVAAITQAIKAKSNCQPVAIRIIGQVTLSGLACKDVSSAYAIGVKGAANVTFEGIGDDATLYGAGVAVFQSTGIEVRNLGLMNWGGGKDGDGISLKQSLGVWVHNNDVFYGDAGSDGDQAKGDGSMDLKDNSQYVTVSYNHFWDSGKMSLCGMKSESGENWITYHHNWFDHSDSRHPRIRTMSVHVYNNYYDGNSKYGVGAAKDSEAFVEANYFRHCNYPMLSSMQGSDVLAGGIFSGENGGVIKAYNNYMEGQKSVIYANSDAGTTTASATDFDAYLATSRSETVPSTYKAKQGGKTYSNFDTKVDLGVDTADIDAPADVPSIVTKYAGRIMGGDFKWTFDNSVDDTSYSLNRPLKDKLNAYKTSLVSVGGGSVSSGEKHIHNYVSTITKKATCAEEGEITYTCTATNGTCDKKTYTEVVPKTAHTYGEWKVVKAATATETGVKSRTCTVCKKNETAIIPVIGGEEPDTPVTDDSYTKDFSNGLTSDFFTITGSTSDSKGSVTYNGVTYDKCLKMEGKTNITFKAPSKGKLTLVFGGTTAASGKTVNVNGTAATVGTDNIVTVDVVTGNVTVTKGDAINLFYMVYTPSGTSETTHTHKYESKITKQATCTEAGVLTYTCISTTGTCDKKTYTETIPAKGHSFSTEWTVDVEATETTPGSKSHHCTVCDAKTDVTVIPATGPKYDASYYAPVFDAEYYLENNIELKWAYGNDAEKALNHFVKYGMKEGRQAKADFDVNAYRARYADLQQVYGDDLVKYYIHYIKYGQAEGRNGAVVKTETVKEGESATAPSDIEAESNFKCWDKDFTNVTSDMEVNAVYEEPAYDASYYAPVFDAKYYLENNIELKWAYGDDEEKAFNHFVKYGMKEGRQAKADFDVNAYRARYVDLQQVYGDNLVKYYIHYIKYGQAEGRNGAPEK
;
A
#
# COMPACT_ATOMS: atom_id res chain seq x y z
N MET A 1 -15.23 19.92 -77.43
CA MET A 1 -15.85 20.00 -76.08
C MET A 1 -16.84 18.86 -75.78
N LYS A 2 -16.47 17.59 -76.03
CA LYS A 2 -17.33 16.41 -75.73
C LYS A 2 -16.59 15.21 -75.08
N LYS A 3 -15.37 15.42 -74.58
CA LYS A 3 -14.59 14.39 -73.83
C LYS A 3 -14.28 14.75 -72.37
N GLN A 4 -14.54 15.99 -71.92
CA GLN A 4 -14.40 16.38 -70.50
C GLN A 4 -15.69 16.25 -69.67
N VAL A 5 -16.84 16.00 -70.31
CA VAL A 5 -18.14 15.89 -69.60
C VAL A 5 -18.46 14.44 -69.16
N LYS A 6 -17.81 13.42 -69.73
CA LYS A 6 -18.00 12.01 -69.31
C LYS A 6 -17.14 11.57 -68.12
N LYS A 7 -16.04 12.27 -67.79
CA LYS A 7 -15.26 11.97 -66.58
C LYS A 7 -15.85 12.60 -65.30
N PHE A 8 -16.79 13.55 -65.43
CA PHE A 8 -17.43 14.21 -64.29
C PHE A 8 -18.74 13.52 -63.86
N MET A 9 -19.37 12.70 -64.71
CA MET A 9 -20.62 11.99 -64.37
C MET A 9 -20.45 10.57 -63.83
N SER A 10 -19.27 9.95 -63.92
CA SER A 10 -18.99 8.67 -63.26
C SER A 10 -18.49 8.81 -61.81
N ALA A 11 -18.12 10.02 -61.38
CA ALA A 11 -17.76 10.30 -59.99
C ALA A 11 -18.96 10.72 -59.12
N LEU A 12 -20.04 11.25 -59.72
CA LEU A 12 -21.21 11.72 -58.97
C LEU A 12 -22.23 10.60 -58.63
N LEU A 13 -22.19 9.46 -59.34
CA LEU A 13 -23.10 8.34 -59.08
C LEU A 13 -22.55 7.31 -58.07
N ALA A 14 -21.28 7.43 -57.67
CA ALA A 14 -20.67 6.63 -56.60
C ALA A 14 -20.77 7.30 -55.22
N CYS A 15 -21.10 8.60 -55.15
CA CYS A 15 -21.24 9.35 -53.89
C CYS A 15 -22.68 9.46 -53.38
N VAL A 16 -23.68 8.96 -54.11
CA VAL A 16 -25.12 9.08 -53.73
C VAL A 16 -25.75 7.73 -53.35
N MET A 17 -24.98 6.63 -53.31
CA MET A 17 -25.46 5.32 -52.82
C MET A 17 -24.66 4.79 -51.60
N VAL A 18 -24.14 5.68 -50.75
CA VAL A 18 -23.66 5.32 -49.39
C VAL A 18 -24.02 6.45 -48.40
N ALA A 19 -25.28 6.85 -48.38
CA ALA A 19 -25.80 7.81 -47.40
C ALA A 19 -27.21 7.43 -46.91
N VAL A 20 -27.52 6.13 -46.91
CA VAL A 20 -28.69 5.55 -46.22
C VAL A 20 -28.22 4.24 -45.60
N SER A 21 -28.45 4.08 -44.29
CA SER A 21 -27.95 3.02 -43.38
C SER A 21 -26.51 3.31 -42.93
N VAL A 22 -26.22 3.82 -41.73
CA VAL A 22 -26.77 3.47 -40.42
C VAL A 22 -26.84 4.77 -39.61
N ILE A 23 -28.05 5.26 -39.33
CA ILE A 23 -28.24 6.13 -38.17
C ILE A 23 -28.05 5.19 -36.99
N VAL A 24 -26.82 5.14 -36.46
CA VAL A 24 -26.61 4.64 -35.11
C VAL A 24 -27.33 5.66 -34.26
N PHE A 25 -28.50 5.29 -33.75
CA PHE A 25 -29.05 6.00 -32.62
C PHE A 25 -27.96 5.92 -31.55
N ASP A 26 -27.31 7.04 -31.30
CA ASP A 26 -26.65 7.27 -30.03
C ASP A 26 -27.80 7.22 -29.02
N MET A 27 -28.06 6.01 -28.53
CA MET A 27 -28.93 5.81 -27.39
C MET A 27 -28.16 6.43 -26.24
N ASN A 28 -28.35 7.74 -26.05
CA ASN A 28 -28.26 8.31 -24.72
C ASN A 28 -28.93 7.30 -23.79
N PRO A 29 -28.27 6.85 -22.71
CA PRO A 29 -28.92 5.93 -21.79
C PRO A 29 -30.25 6.57 -21.43
N VAL A 30 -31.32 5.84 -21.69
CA VAL A 30 -32.63 6.22 -21.20
C VAL A 30 -32.46 6.20 -19.69
N HIS A 31 -32.28 7.37 -19.08
CA HIS A 31 -32.42 7.57 -17.65
C HIS A 31 -33.90 7.35 -17.32
N ALA A 32 -34.33 6.08 -17.31
CA ALA A 32 -35.66 5.69 -16.87
C ALA A 32 -35.66 5.68 -15.35
N ALA A 33 -36.32 6.70 -14.79
CA ALA A 33 -36.70 6.89 -13.39
C ALA A 33 -35.65 6.53 -12.32
N SER A 34 -34.93 7.56 -11.85
CA SER A 34 -34.17 7.58 -10.59
C SER A 34 -34.97 7.22 -9.32
N GLY A 35 -36.27 6.89 -9.44
CA GLY A 35 -37.14 6.57 -8.31
C GLY A 35 -37.08 5.11 -7.82
N ALA A 36 -36.40 4.21 -8.54
CA ALA A 36 -36.34 2.79 -8.16
C ALA A 36 -35.12 2.43 -7.30
N ILE A 37 -33.98 3.10 -7.49
CA ILE A 37 -32.82 3.04 -6.59
C ILE A 37 -33.15 3.89 -5.36
N THR A 38 -33.10 3.27 -4.18
CA THR A 38 -33.39 3.94 -2.91
C THR A 38 -32.13 4.46 -2.23
N GLU A 39 -30.97 3.87 -2.52
CA GLU A 39 -29.68 4.25 -1.97
C GLU A 39 -28.57 3.74 -2.91
N ALA A 40 -27.53 4.54 -3.16
CA ALA A 40 -26.35 4.11 -3.90
C ALA A 40 -25.15 4.97 -3.51
N SER A 41 -23.99 4.34 -3.28
CA SER A 41 -22.76 5.06 -2.99
C SER A 41 -21.53 4.20 -3.32
N GLY A 42 -20.42 4.88 -3.63
CA GLY A 42 -19.10 4.29 -3.49
C GLY A 42 -18.59 4.41 -2.06
N TRP A 43 -17.64 3.56 -1.69
CA TRP A 43 -16.98 3.50 -0.39
C TRP A 43 -15.49 3.17 -0.58
N LEU A 44 -14.84 2.54 0.40
CA LEU A 44 -13.50 1.99 0.30
C LEU A 44 -13.54 0.68 -0.51
N GLU A 45 -12.98 0.70 -1.71
CA GLU A 45 -12.80 -0.42 -2.65
C GLU A 45 -14.08 -1.20 -2.97
N THR A 46 -15.22 -0.54 -2.74
CA THR A 46 -16.57 -1.09 -2.85
C THR A 46 -17.52 -0.04 -3.39
N ALA A 47 -18.47 -0.45 -4.21
CA ALA A 47 -19.66 0.34 -4.55
C ALA A 47 -20.91 -0.49 -4.27
N TYR A 48 -21.99 0.13 -3.81
CA TYR A 48 -23.24 -0.58 -3.56
C TYR A 48 -24.46 0.19 -4.08
N VAL A 49 -25.52 -0.58 -4.33
CA VAL A 49 -26.85 -0.08 -4.71
C VAL A 49 -27.92 -0.82 -3.92
N LYS A 50 -28.94 -0.10 -3.47
CA LYS A 50 -30.20 -0.63 -2.93
C LYS A 50 -31.36 -0.16 -3.81
N TRP A 51 -32.31 -1.06 -4.10
CA TRP A 51 -33.45 -0.73 -4.95
C TRP A 51 -34.73 -1.43 -4.51
N THR A 52 -35.86 -0.83 -4.88
CA THR A 52 -37.18 -1.44 -4.67
C THR A 52 -37.37 -2.58 -5.68
N PRO A 53 -37.79 -3.80 -5.25
CA PRO A 53 -38.05 -4.89 -6.18
C PRO A 53 -39.06 -4.52 -7.27
N VAL A 54 -38.73 -4.78 -8.52
CA VAL A 54 -39.60 -4.63 -9.69
C VAL A 54 -40.71 -5.68 -9.65
N THR A 55 -41.96 -5.24 -9.82
CA THR A 55 -43.13 -6.14 -9.83
C THR A 55 -43.01 -7.16 -10.98
N GLY A 56 -43.18 -8.44 -10.65
CA GLY A 56 -43.09 -9.54 -11.63
C GLY A 56 -41.68 -10.05 -11.91
N ALA A 57 -40.64 -9.41 -11.35
CA ALA A 57 -39.28 -9.92 -11.46
C ALA A 57 -39.12 -11.21 -10.63
N THR A 58 -38.59 -12.25 -11.26
CA THR A 58 -38.19 -13.52 -10.62
C THR A 58 -36.76 -13.48 -10.08
N GLY A 59 -35.98 -12.47 -10.50
CA GLY A 59 -34.61 -12.28 -10.05
C GLY A 59 -33.94 -11.03 -10.63
N TYR A 60 -32.62 -10.89 -10.46
CA TYR A 60 -31.82 -9.76 -10.95
C TYR A 60 -30.41 -10.20 -11.36
N ASN A 61 -29.91 -9.57 -12.42
CA ASN A 61 -28.48 -9.45 -12.68
C ASN A 61 -28.03 -8.03 -12.33
N VAL A 62 -26.81 -7.89 -11.82
CA VAL A 62 -26.22 -6.58 -11.53
C VAL A 62 -24.85 -6.52 -12.19
N TYR A 63 -24.55 -5.39 -12.80
CA TYR A 63 -23.30 -5.14 -13.52
C TYR A 63 -22.61 -3.89 -13.00
N VAL A 64 -21.30 -3.84 -13.10
CA VAL A 64 -20.48 -2.66 -12.76
C VAL A 64 -19.50 -2.33 -13.88
N LYS A 65 -19.23 -1.05 -14.10
CA LYS A 65 -18.14 -0.58 -14.96
C LYS A 65 -17.58 0.73 -14.42
N SER A 66 -16.37 1.08 -14.83
CA SER A 66 -15.89 2.47 -14.69
C SER A 66 -16.87 3.43 -15.36
N ALA A 67 -17.14 4.57 -14.71
CA ALA A 67 -18.10 5.56 -15.18
C ALA A 67 -17.74 6.10 -16.57
N SER A 68 -16.44 6.20 -16.88
CA SER A 68 -15.94 6.64 -18.19
C SER A 68 -15.90 5.56 -19.26
N ALA A 69 -16.03 4.28 -18.89
CA ALA A 69 -15.97 3.17 -19.83
C ALA A 69 -17.28 3.03 -20.62
N SER A 70 -17.20 2.45 -21.83
CA SER A 70 -18.40 2.18 -22.64
C SER A 70 -19.29 1.10 -22.00
N ASP A 71 -20.56 1.02 -22.41
CA ASP A 71 -21.51 0.02 -21.88
C ASP A 71 -21.11 -1.43 -22.20
N SER A 72 -20.27 -1.67 -23.20
CA SER A 72 -19.71 -3.00 -23.44
C SER A 72 -18.76 -3.44 -22.32
N ALA A 73 -18.34 -2.55 -21.42
CA ALA A 73 -17.41 -2.83 -20.32
C ALA A 73 -18.09 -3.40 -19.06
N TYR A 74 -19.43 -3.40 -18.94
CA TYR A 74 -20.20 -3.85 -17.77
C TYR A 74 -19.94 -5.29 -17.30
N VAL A 75 -19.12 -5.50 -16.27
CA VAL A 75 -18.85 -6.84 -15.72
C VAL A 75 -19.99 -7.23 -14.80
N GLN A 76 -20.52 -8.45 -14.97
CA GLN A 76 -21.58 -8.97 -14.09
C GLN A 76 -20.99 -9.28 -12.71
N LEU A 77 -21.73 -8.94 -11.66
CA LEU A 77 -21.40 -9.37 -10.31
C LEU A 77 -21.79 -10.83 -10.09
N ASP A 78 -21.05 -11.49 -9.21
CA ASP A 78 -21.45 -12.80 -8.69
C ASP A 78 -22.84 -12.70 -8.05
N ASP A 79 -23.68 -13.71 -8.30
CA ASP A 79 -25.06 -13.75 -7.81
C ASP A 79 -25.13 -13.65 -6.28
N GLU A 80 -24.12 -14.18 -5.59
CA GLU A 80 -23.93 -14.14 -4.14
C GLU A 80 -23.76 -12.71 -3.58
N LEU A 81 -23.34 -11.75 -4.42
CA LEU A 81 -23.24 -10.34 -4.03
C LEU A 81 -24.59 -9.61 -4.12
N ILE A 82 -25.61 -10.25 -4.68
CA ILE A 82 -26.99 -9.75 -4.78
C ILE A 82 -27.83 -10.37 -3.66
N ARG A 83 -28.53 -9.52 -2.90
CA ARG A 83 -29.19 -9.91 -1.64
C ARG A 83 -30.57 -9.29 -1.52
N LYS A 84 -31.50 -10.05 -0.95
CA LYS A 84 -32.86 -9.62 -0.67
C LYS A 84 -33.04 -9.29 0.80
N TYR A 85 -33.67 -8.16 1.05
CA TYR A 85 -34.11 -7.67 2.34
C TYR A 85 -35.65 -7.51 2.34
N PRO A 86 -36.30 -7.25 3.49
CA PRO A 86 -37.77 -7.23 3.56
C PRO A 86 -38.43 -6.22 2.63
N SER A 87 -37.81 -5.05 2.41
CA SER A 87 -38.36 -3.96 1.60
C SER A 87 -37.53 -3.58 0.37
N TYR A 88 -36.29 -4.09 0.25
CA TYR A 88 -35.37 -3.72 -0.83
C TYR A 88 -34.50 -4.90 -1.26
N MET A 89 -33.87 -4.77 -2.42
CA MET A 89 -32.73 -5.56 -2.87
C MET A 89 -31.45 -4.75 -2.70
N ARG A 90 -30.32 -5.41 -2.51
CA ARG A 90 -28.98 -4.78 -2.42
C ARG A 90 -27.96 -5.57 -3.23
N ALA A 91 -27.00 -4.87 -3.82
CA ALA A 91 -25.82 -5.46 -4.43
C ALA A 91 -24.57 -4.64 -4.12
N ASP A 92 -23.44 -5.32 -3.90
CA ASP A 92 -22.16 -4.71 -3.56
C ASP A 92 -21.09 -5.21 -4.54
N ALA A 93 -20.55 -4.31 -5.35
CA ALA A 93 -19.37 -4.55 -6.16
C ALA A 93 -18.13 -4.32 -5.29
N VAL A 94 -17.39 -5.39 -4.99
CA VAL A 94 -16.25 -5.40 -4.08
C VAL A 94 -14.95 -5.70 -4.81
N GLY A 95 -13.82 -5.23 -4.28
CA GLY A 95 -12.51 -5.38 -4.92
C GLY A 95 -12.31 -4.42 -6.09
N LEU A 96 -12.90 -3.23 -5.98
CA LEU A 96 -12.78 -2.18 -6.98
C LEU A 96 -11.56 -1.31 -6.69
N LYS A 97 -10.88 -0.92 -7.76
CA LYS A 97 -9.87 0.13 -7.69
C LYS A 97 -10.52 1.48 -7.35
N ALA A 98 -9.78 2.37 -6.71
CA ALA A 98 -10.24 3.75 -6.52
C ALA A 98 -10.55 4.41 -7.88
N GLY A 99 -11.72 5.04 -7.98
CA GLY A 99 -12.23 5.61 -9.22
C GLY A 99 -13.73 5.85 -9.21
N ASP A 100 -14.25 6.35 -10.32
CA ASP A 100 -15.69 6.57 -10.50
C ASP A 100 -16.32 5.40 -11.25
N TYR A 101 -17.46 4.90 -10.77
CA TYR A 101 -18.16 3.73 -11.30
C TYR A 101 -19.65 4.01 -11.52
N VAL A 102 -20.29 3.16 -12.32
CA VAL A 102 -21.75 3.07 -12.42
C VAL A 102 -22.18 1.62 -12.33
N MET A 103 -23.32 1.37 -11.69
CA MET A 103 -23.91 0.05 -11.56
C MET A 103 -25.23 -0.03 -12.31
N LYS A 104 -25.45 -1.15 -13.02
CA LYS A 104 -26.66 -1.43 -13.78
C LYS A 104 -27.37 -2.65 -13.21
N ILE A 105 -28.64 -2.49 -12.86
CA ILE A 105 -29.51 -3.51 -12.30
C ILE A 105 -30.49 -3.94 -13.39
N VAL A 106 -30.59 -5.23 -13.67
CA VAL A 106 -31.46 -5.78 -14.72
C VAL A 106 -32.40 -6.82 -14.11
N PRO A 107 -33.72 -6.57 -14.05
CA PRO A 107 -34.67 -7.56 -13.55
C PRO A 107 -34.79 -8.75 -14.51
N LEU A 108 -35.04 -9.92 -13.95
CA LEU A 108 -35.27 -11.16 -14.68
C LEU A 108 -36.75 -11.50 -14.68
N ASN A 109 -37.30 -11.80 -15.85
CA ASN A 109 -38.66 -12.31 -16.02
C ASN A 109 -38.57 -13.74 -16.55
N ASN A 110 -38.98 -14.74 -15.75
CA ASN A 110 -38.87 -16.15 -16.08
C ASN A 110 -37.45 -16.56 -16.51
N GLY A 111 -36.44 -16.08 -15.78
CA GLY A 111 -35.04 -16.39 -16.08
C GLY A 111 -34.52 -15.76 -17.38
N LYS A 112 -35.04 -14.61 -17.80
CA LYS A 112 -34.46 -13.81 -18.89
C LYS A 112 -34.39 -12.35 -18.51
N GLU A 113 -33.31 -11.68 -18.89
CA GLU A 113 -33.15 -10.25 -18.67
C GLU A 113 -34.24 -9.43 -19.35
N ASN A 114 -34.90 -8.58 -18.56
CA ASN A 114 -35.77 -7.54 -19.06
C ASN A 114 -35.00 -6.22 -19.11
N THR A 115 -34.18 -6.06 -20.14
CA THR A 115 -33.31 -4.89 -20.34
C THR A 115 -34.08 -3.58 -20.48
N SER A 116 -35.34 -3.63 -20.91
CA SER A 116 -36.22 -2.45 -20.98
C SER A 116 -36.63 -1.92 -19.60
N ALA A 117 -36.48 -2.73 -18.55
CA ALA A 117 -36.70 -2.35 -17.15
C ALA A 117 -35.37 -2.26 -16.36
N ALA A 118 -34.23 -2.16 -17.06
CA ALA A 118 -32.95 -1.96 -16.41
C ALA A 118 -32.88 -0.57 -15.75
N ILE A 119 -32.20 -0.51 -14.61
CA ILE A 119 -32.00 0.71 -13.83
C ILE A 119 -30.49 0.93 -13.70
N VAL A 120 -30.01 2.14 -13.96
CA VAL A 120 -28.59 2.49 -13.86
C VAL A 120 -28.42 3.51 -12.74
N SER A 121 -27.42 3.32 -11.89
CA SER A 121 -27.08 4.26 -10.83
C SER A 121 -26.49 5.55 -11.40
N ASP A 122 -26.57 6.62 -10.62
CA ASP A 122 -25.67 7.75 -10.79
C ASP A 122 -24.20 7.32 -10.54
N LYS A 123 -23.27 8.25 -10.79
CA LYS A 123 -21.84 8.05 -10.57
C LYS A 123 -21.54 7.74 -9.10
N LEU A 124 -20.83 6.64 -8.86
CA LEU A 124 -20.41 6.15 -7.55
C LEU A 124 -18.89 6.33 -7.41
N THR A 125 -18.43 7.18 -6.49
CA THR A 125 -17.00 7.41 -6.26
C THR A 125 -16.45 6.44 -5.22
N VAL A 126 -15.57 5.54 -5.67
CA VAL A 126 -14.86 4.55 -4.86
C VAL A 126 -13.48 5.10 -4.48
N ASN A 127 -13.13 4.97 -3.21
CA ASN A 127 -11.83 5.37 -2.65
C ASN A 127 -10.97 4.13 -2.35
N ALA A 128 -9.65 4.30 -2.25
CA ALA A 128 -8.78 3.23 -1.81
C ALA A 128 -8.85 3.08 -0.28
N HIS A 129 -8.61 1.87 0.23
CA HIS A 129 -8.25 1.73 1.64
C HIS A 129 -6.89 2.40 1.92
N ASP A 130 -6.77 2.98 3.10
CA ASP A 130 -5.54 3.55 3.65
C ASP A 130 -4.56 2.41 4.03
N ARG A 131 -3.51 2.24 3.22
CA ARG A 131 -2.49 1.20 3.35
C ARG A 131 -1.23 1.74 4.03
N SER A 132 -1.40 2.31 5.22
CA SER A 132 -0.30 2.83 6.04
C SER A 132 -0.04 1.96 7.28
N GLY A 133 1.11 2.17 7.91
CA GLY A 133 1.59 1.39 9.06
C GLY A 133 2.50 0.22 8.67
N PHE A 134 3.00 -0.48 9.69
CA PHE A 134 4.09 -1.43 9.54
C PHE A 134 3.79 -2.60 8.61
N THR A 135 2.54 -3.03 8.42
CA THR A 135 2.24 -4.07 7.42
C THR A 135 2.65 -3.67 6.00
N PHE A 136 2.67 -2.36 5.71
CA PHE A 136 2.97 -1.81 4.39
C PHE A 136 4.35 -1.14 4.30
N SER A 137 5.12 -1.14 5.40
CA SER A 137 6.47 -0.59 5.38
C SER A 137 7.37 -1.31 4.37
N SER A 138 8.39 -0.63 3.89
CA SER A 138 9.39 -1.16 2.96
C SER A 138 10.10 -2.43 3.48
N ASN A 139 10.20 -2.57 4.80
CA ASN A 139 10.77 -3.74 5.47
C ASN A 139 9.78 -4.89 5.67
N SER A 140 8.48 -4.64 5.46
CA SER A 140 7.48 -5.69 5.53
C SER A 140 7.71 -6.75 4.45
N PRO A 141 7.55 -8.04 4.80
CA PRO A 141 7.60 -9.14 3.83
C PRO A 141 6.38 -9.17 2.91
N VAL A 142 5.31 -8.44 3.23
CA VAL A 142 4.02 -8.46 2.49
C VAL A 142 3.66 -7.12 1.86
N LYS A 143 4.62 -6.18 1.76
CA LYS A 143 4.43 -4.82 1.23
C LYS A 143 3.76 -4.72 -0.15
N ASN A 144 3.80 -5.78 -0.95
CA ASN A 144 3.25 -5.81 -2.32
C ASN A 144 1.80 -6.34 -2.41
N GLY A 145 1.11 -6.49 -1.28
CA GLY A 145 -0.29 -6.92 -1.24
C GLY A 145 -0.55 -7.94 -0.14
N VAL A 146 -1.46 -7.58 0.77
CA VAL A 146 -1.86 -8.41 1.92
C VAL A 146 -3.08 -9.25 1.53
N GLY A 147 -3.15 -10.49 2.00
CA GLY A 147 -4.29 -11.35 1.76
C GLY A 147 -4.49 -11.71 0.28
N ALA A 148 -5.74 -11.72 -0.16
CA ALA A 148 -6.17 -12.04 -1.52
C ALA A 148 -6.17 -10.85 -2.50
N TYR A 149 -5.81 -9.66 -2.02
CA TYR A 149 -5.94 -8.41 -2.77
C TYR A 149 -4.58 -7.78 -3.11
N ASN A 150 -4.55 -7.06 -4.22
CA ASN A 150 -3.46 -6.18 -4.61
C ASN A 150 -3.52 -4.86 -3.82
N ASN A 151 -2.44 -4.08 -3.86
CA ASN A 151 -2.40 -2.77 -3.20
C ASN A 151 -3.32 -1.72 -3.85
N ASP A 152 -3.87 -1.99 -5.04
CA ASP A 152 -4.86 -1.11 -5.68
C ASP A 152 -6.31 -1.50 -5.37
N GLY A 153 -6.52 -2.51 -4.53
CA GLY A 153 -7.82 -2.99 -4.09
C GLY A 153 -8.44 -4.08 -4.96
N THR A 154 -7.83 -4.42 -6.09
CA THR A 154 -8.32 -5.51 -6.94
C THR A 154 -7.92 -6.88 -6.39
N LEU A 155 -8.73 -7.91 -6.66
CA LEU A 155 -8.36 -9.29 -6.35
C LEU A 155 -7.09 -9.69 -7.12
N LYS A 156 -6.21 -10.47 -6.49
CA LYS A 156 -5.09 -11.12 -7.18
C LYS A 156 -5.65 -12.05 -8.27
N SER A 157 -5.00 -12.10 -9.43
CA SER A 157 -5.52 -12.80 -10.63
C SER A 157 -5.77 -14.29 -10.43
N ASN A 158 -5.04 -14.91 -9.51
CA ASN A 158 -5.17 -16.32 -9.15
C ASN A 158 -5.90 -16.55 -7.81
N ALA A 159 -6.54 -15.52 -7.26
CA ALA A 159 -7.27 -15.63 -6.00
C ALA A 159 -8.52 -16.50 -6.14
N SER A 160 -8.75 -17.37 -5.16
CA SER A 160 -10.00 -18.12 -5.03
C SER A 160 -10.96 -17.39 -4.10
N VAL A 161 -12.24 -17.31 -4.47
CA VAL A 161 -13.27 -16.65 -3.67
C VAL A 161 -14.24 -17.69 -3.10
N LEU A 162 -14.50 -17.62 -1.79
CA LEU A 162 -15.46 -18.47 -1.07
C LEU A 162 -16.58 -17.61 -0.50
N TYR A 163 -17.82 -17.87 -0.89
CA TYR A 163 -18.99 -17.19 -0.32
C TYR A 163 -19.62 -18.01 0.81
N VAL A 164 -19.62 -17.45 2.01
CA VAL A 164 -20.09 -18.11 3.24
C VAL A 164 -21.30 -17.37 3.80
N THR A 165 -22.37 -18.12 4.01
CA THR A 165 -23.64 -17.70 4.60
C THR A 165 -24.01 -18.66 5.74
N GLU A 166 -24.98 -18.30 6.57
CA GLU A 166 -25.47 -19.23 7.60
C GLU A 166 -25.94 -20.56 7.01
N ALA A 167 -26.63 -20.51 5.87
CA ALA A 167 -27.24 -21.68 5.24
C ALA A 167 -26.21 -22.65 4.66
N ASN A 168 -25.07 -22.15 4.17
CA ASN A 168 -24.07 -22.98 3.49
C ASN A 168 -22.76 -23.18 4.26
N LYS A 169 -22.57 -22.58 5.45
CA LYS A 169 -21.30 -22.66 6.19
C LYS A 169 -20.77 -24.09 6.41
N ASN A 170 -21.65 -25.09 6.49
CA ASN A 170 -21.29 -26.51 6.67
C ASN A 170 -21.16 -27.29 5.35
N THR A 171 -21.58 -26.71 4.22
CA THR A 171 -21.72 -27.39 2.93
C THR A 171 -20.98 -26.71 1.79
N VAL A 172 -20.47 -25.49 2.00
CA VAL A 172 -19.65 -24.76 1.02
C VAL A 172 -18.39 -25.56 0.69
N LYS A 173 -17.95 -25.51 -0.56
CA LYS A 173 -16.84 -26.35 -1.06
C LYS A 173 -15.72 -25.52 -1.64
N MET A 174 -14.49 -25.97 -1.45
CA MET A 174 -13.30 -25.39 -2.07
C MET A 174 -12.23 -26.46 -2.24
N LYS A 175 -11.51 -26.42 -3.37
CA LYS A 175 -10.31 -27.23 -3.57
C LYS A 175 -9.11 -26.52 -2.98
N ILE A 176 -8.37 -27.21 -2.13
CA ILE A 176 -7.07 -26.78 -1.62
C ILE A 176 -6.04 -27.80 -2.11
N GLY A 177 -5.14 -27.36 -3.01
CA GLY A 177 -4.38 -28.28 -3.85
C GLY A 177 -5.33 -29.14 -4.70
N ASN A 178 -5.15 -30.46 -4.66
CA ASN A 178 -5.97 -31.42 -5.42
C ASN A 178 -7.17 -31.97 -4.63
N THR A 179 -7.35 -31.56 -3.37
CA THR A 179 -8.38 -32.11 -2.48
C THR A 179 -9.54 -31.12 -2.31
N GLU A 180 -10.77 -31.58 -2.53
CA GLU A 180 -11.98 -30.80 -2.23
C GLU A 180 -12.36 -30.93 -0.76
N TYR A 181 -12.52 -29.80 -0.09
CA TYR A 181 -12.97 -29.71 1.29
C TYR A 181 -14.39 -29.16 1.34
N THR A 182 -15.20 -29.63 2.29
CA THR A 182 -16.59 -29.22 2.50
C THR A 182 -16.76 -28.61 3.89
N GLY A 183 -17.40 -27.45 3.97
CA GLY A 183 -17.61 -26.64 5.16
C GLY A 183 -16.48 -25.64 5.40
N VAL A 184 -16.83 -24.41 5.79
CA VAL A 184 -15.89 -23.29 5.96
C VAL A 184 -14.80 -23.63 6.99
N ALA A 185 -15.16 -24.26 8.11
CA ALA A 185 -14.20 -24.63 9.14
C ALA A 185 -13.18 -25.67 8.63
N ALA A 186 -13.59 -26.61 7.78
CA ALA A 186 -12.67 -27.58 7.19
C ALA A 186 -11.75 -26.92 6.16
N ILE A 187 -12.29 -26.01 5.35
CA ILE A 187 -11.53 -25.26 4.34
C ILE A 187 -10.48 -24.38 5.01
N THR A 188 -10.83 -23.58 6.01
CA THR A 188 -9.88 -22.70 6.71
C THR A 188 -8.76 -23.48 7.40
N GLN A 189 -9.04 -24.68 7.91
CA GLN A 189 -8.02 -25.58 8.45
C GLN A 189 -7.11 -26.16 7.35
N ALA A 190 -7.65 -26.46 6.17
CA ALA A 190 -6.89 -27.03 5.06
C ALA A 190 -5.93 -26.03 4.40
N ILE A 191 -6.24 -24.73 4.43
CA ILE A 191 -5.37 -23.69 3.88
C ILE A 191 -4.07 -23.60 4.70
N LYS A 192 -2.98 -24.14 4.14
CA LYS A 192 -1.60 -23.99 4.68
C LYS A 192 -0.68 -23.42 3.62
N ALA A 193 0.33 -22.65 4.03
CA ALA A 193 1.32 -22.04 3.14
C ALA A 193 2.09 -23.08 2.29
N LYS A 194 2.31 -24.29 2.84
CA LYS A 194 3.01 -25.39 2.13
C LYS A 194 2.10 -26.22 1.21
N SER A 195 0.77 -26.09 1.32
CA SER A 195 -0.19 -26.89 0.54
C SER A 195 -1.08 -26.05 -0.39
N ASN A 196 -1.10 -24.73 -0.22
CA ASN A 196 -1.93 -23.81 -1.00
C ASN A 196 -1.12 -22.58 -1.45
N CYS A 197 -0.76 -22.53 -2.72
CA CYS A 197 -0.05 -21.38 -3.31
C CYS A 197 -1.01 -20.27 -3.78
N GLN A 198 -2.32 -20.49 -3.74
CA GLN A 198 -3.33 -19.55 -4.23
C GLN A 198 -3.84 -18.64 -3.10
N PRO A 199 -3.93 -17.31 -3.32
CA PRO A 199 -4.61 -16.43 -2.38
C PRO A 199 -6.09 -16.79 -2.23
N VAL A 200 -6.66 -16.60 -1.03
CA VAL A 200 -8.06 -16.97 -0.76
C VAL A 200 -8.82 -15.82 -0.12
N ALA A 201 -9.90 -15.37 -0.76
CA ALA A 201 -10.87 -14.44 -0.19
C ALA A 201 -12.08 -15.21 0.36
N ILE A 202 -12.28 -15.14 1.67
CA ILE A 202 -13.42 -15.74 2.37
C ILE A 202 -14.42 -14.62 2.67
N ARG A 203 -15.50 -14.58 1.89
CA ARG A 203 -16.53 -13.56 1.93
C ARG A 203 -17.69 -13.98 2.81
N ILE A 204 -17.87 -13.30 3.94
CA ILE A 204 -18.96 -13.53 4.89
C ILE A 204 -20.17 -12.67 4.50
N ILE A 205 -21.33 -13.28 4.34
CA ILE A 205 -22.58 -12.61 3.97
C ILE A 205 -23.65 -12.83 5.04
N GLY A 206 -24.19 -11.73 5.55
CA GLY A 206 -25.17 -11.74 6.64
C GLY A 206 -24.58 -12.25 7.95
N GLN A 207 -25.45 -12.78 8.82
CA GLN A 207 -25.05 -13.36 10.10
C GLN A 207 -24.65 -14.82 9.94
N VAL A 208 -23.41 -15.18 10.28
CA VAL A 208 -22.91 -16.56 10.36
C VAL A 208 -22.65 -16.90 11.83
N THR A 209 -23.32 -17.93 12.33
CA THR A 209 -23.21 -18.35 13.73
C THR A 209 -22.13 -19.42 13.93
N LEU A 210 -21.57 -19.50 15.12
CA LEU A 210 -20.64 -20.57 15.50
C LEU A 210 -21.30 -21.98 15.48
N SER A 211 -22.62 -22.05 15.63
CA SER A 211 -23.34 -23.31 15.76
C SER A 211 -23.09 -24.27 14.60
N GLY A 212 -22.70 -25.52 14.92
CA GLY A 212 -22.40 -26.56 13.94
C GLY A 212 -20.99 -26.51 13.34
N LEU A 213 -20.19 -25.48 13.65
CA LEU A 213 -18.79 -25.42 13.25
C LEU A 213 -17.89 -26.06 14.30
N ALA A 214 -16.97 -26.91 13.86
CA ALA A 214 -15.97 -27.54 14.72
C ALA A 214 -14.59 -27.49 14.03
N CYS A 215 -13.55 -27.23 14.81
CA CYS A 215 -12.18 -27.20 14.35
C CYS A 215 -11.24 -27.91 15.33
N LYS A 216 -10.16 -28.48 14.79
CA LYS A 216 -9.13 -29.23 15.50
C LYS A 216 -7.84 -28.44 15.66
N ASP A 217 -7.50 -27.60 14.66
CA ASP A 217 -6.22 -26.86 14.63
C ASP A 217 -6.16 -25.66 15.58
N VAL A 218 -7.34 -25.12 15.90
CA VAL A 218 -7.58 -24.00 16.82
C VAL A 218 -8.76 -24.33 17.73
N SER A 219 -9.00 -23.53 18.78
CA SER A 219 -10.22 -23.67 19.60
C SER A 219 -11.46 -23.45 18.73
N SER A 220 -12.54 -24.19 19.00
CA SER A 220 -13.82 -24.02 18.28
C SER A 220 -14.38 -22.61 18.36
N ALA A 221 -14.00 -21.82 19.38
CA ALA A 221 -14.30 -20.38 19.44
C ALA A 221 -13.78 -19.59 18.21
N TYR A 222 -12.79 -20.13 17.49
CA TYR A 222 -12.15 -19.56 16.30
C TYR A 222 -12.34 -20.43 15.05
N ALA A 223 -13.46 -21.14 14.94
CA ALA A 223 -13.72 -22.01 13.79
C ALA A 223 -13.63 -21.26 12.42
N ILE A 224 -13.77 -19.94 12.44
CA ILE A 224 -13.46 -19.03 11.33
C ILE A 224 -12.07 -18.42 11.57
N GLY A 225 -11.01 -19.17 11.27
CA GLY A 225 -9.63 -18.73 11.48
C GLY A 225 -8.64 -19.66 10.80
N VAL A 226 -7.39 -19.20 10.67
CA VAL A 226 -6.32 -19.93 9.98
C VAL A 226 -5.11 -20.17 10.88
N LYS A 227 -4.43 -21.29 10.61
CA LYS A 227 -3.14 -21.62 11.23
C LYS A 227 -2.15 -22.11 10.19
N GLY A 228 -0.99 -21.47 10.08
CA GLY A 228 0.03 -21.86 9.10
C GLY A 228 -0.30 -21.45 7.66
N ALA A 229 -1.16 -20.45 7.46
CA ALA A 229 -1.66 -20.02 6.15
C ALA A 229 -0.87 -18.85 5.55
N ALA A 230 -1.05 -18.62 4.25
CA ALA A 230 -0.56 -17.42 3.58
C ALA A 230 -1.61 -16.81 2.65
N ASN A 231 -1.62 -15.49 2.51
CA ASN A 231 -2.45 -14.75 1.54
C ASN A 231 -3.96 -15.03 1.65
N VAL A 232 -4.51 -14.95 2.86
CA VAL A 232 -5.95 -15.13 3.11
C VAL A 232 -6.57 -13.80 3.53
N THR A 233 -7.70 -13.45 2.93
CA THR A 233 -8.56 -12.34 3.35
C THR A 233 -9.85 -12.89 3.93
N PHE A 234 -10.20 -12.48 5.15
CA PHE A 234 -11.56 -12.59 5.68
C PHE A 234 -12.26 -11.25 5.46
N GLU A 235 -13.32 -11.24 4.66
CA GLU A 235 -14.02 -10.03 4.25
C GLU A 235 -15.51 -10.17 4.52
N GLY A 236 -16.10 -9.22 5.23
CA GLY A 236 -17.55 -9.09 5.26
C GLY A 236 -18.09 -8.36 4.03
N ILE A 237 -19.25 -8.78 3.52
CA ILE A 237 -19.93 -8.12 2.41
C ILE A 237 -21.11 -7.31 2.92
N GLY A 238 -21.19 -6.03 2.55
CA GLY A 238 -22.24 -5.12 3.02
C GLY A 238 -22.07 -4.68 4.48
N ASP A 239 -23.11 -4.08 5.04
CA ASP A 239 -23.14 -3.50 6.40
C ASP A 239 -23.61 -4.49 7.48
N ASP A 240 -24.06 -5.69 7.09
CA ASP A 240 -24.67 -6.69 7.97
C ASP A 240 -23.86 -7.98 8.12
N ALA A 241 -22.69 -8.08 7.47
CA ALA A 241 -21.79 -9.22 7.60
C ALA A 241 -21.31 -9.37 9.05
N THR A 242 -21.72 -10.45 9.71
CA THR A 242 -21.55 -10.64 11.16
C THR A 242 -21.11 -12.06 11.48
N LEU A 243 -20.04 -12.22 12.24
CA LEU A 243 -19.72 -13.46 12.94
C LEU A 243 -20.33 -13.40 14.34
N TYR A 244 -21.21 -14.36 14.63
CA TYR A 244 -21.96 -14.42 15.88
C TYR A 244 -21.55 -15.66 16.68
N GLY A 245 -21.04 -15.47 17.91
CA GLY A 245 -20.50 -16.57 18.71
C GLY A 245 -19.02 -16.89 18.45
N ALA A 246 -18.51 -16.54 17.28
CA ALA A 246 -17.16 -16.88 16.82
C ALA A 246 -16.24 -15.66 16.78
N GLY A 247 -14.99 -15.85 17.20
CA GLY A 247 -13.89 -14.94 16.92
C GLY A 247 -13.08 -15.38 15.69
N VAL A 248 -12.07 -14.59 15.33
CA VAL A 248 -11.13 -14.87 14.23
C VAL A 248 -9.73 -15.14 14.78
N ALA A 249 -9.15 -16.28 14.43
CA ALA A 249 -7.76 -16.60 14.77
C ALA A 249 -6.85 -16.52 13.53
N VAL A 250 -5.68 -15.93 13.72
CA VAL A 250 -4.60 -15.89 12.73
C VAL A 250 -3.32 -16.32 13.43
N PHE A 251 -3.00 -17.61 13.32
CA PHE A 251 -1.86 -18.19 14.02
C PHE A 251 -0.80 -18.66 13.03
N GLN A 252 0.48 -18.37 13.29
CA GLN A 252 1.60 -18.84 12.46
C GLN A 252 1.41 -18.55 10.97
N SER A 253 0.79 -17.44 10.62
CA SER A 253 0.33 -17.15 9.26
C SER A 253 0.93 -15.84 8.73
N THR A 254 1.02 -15.73 7.41
CA THR A 254 1.69 -14.60 6.75
C THR A 254 0.80 -13.93 5.70
N GLY A 255 0.73 -12.60 5.69
CA GLY A 255 -0.05 -11.87 4.67
C GLY A 255 -1.54 -12.11 4.82
N ILE A 256 -2.08 -11.84 5.99
CA ILE A 256 -3.49 -12.08 6.32
C ILE A 256 -4.22 -10.76 6.48
N GLU A 257 -5.42 -10.67 5.91
CA GLU A 257 -6.28 -9.50 5.98
C GLU A 257 -7.61 -9.88 6.65
N VAL A 258 -8.09 -9.05 7.58
CA VAL A 258 -9.37 -9.23 8.26
C VAL A 258 -10.13 -7.92 8.19
N ARG A 259 -11.24 -7.88 7.42
CA ARG A 259 -11.93 -6.63 7.13
C ARG A 259 -13.44 -6.69 7.06
N ASN A 260 -14.08 -5.56 7.38
CA ASN A 260 -15.51 -5.33 7.21
C ASN A 260 -16.40 -6.37 7.93
N LEU A 261 -15.95 -6.90 9.08
CA LEU A 261 -16.71 -7.86 9.89
C LEU A 261 -17.31 -7.23 11.13
N GLY A 262 -18.53 -7.66 11.49
CA GLY A 262 -19.11 -7.44 12.82
C GLY A 262 -18.87 -8.67 13.69
N LEU A 263 -18.18 -8.53 14.81
CA LEU A 263 -17.93 -9.63 15.75
C LEU A 263 -18.78 -9.43 17.00
N MET A 264 -19.79 -10.29 17.18
CA MET A 264 -20.75 -10.20 18.29
C MET A 264 -20.76 -11.48 19.11
N ASN A 265 -20.75 -11.34 20.44
CA ASN A 265 -20.82 -12.45 21.38
C ASN A 265 -19.77 -13.53 21.09
N TRP A 266 -18.57 -13.12 20.70
CA TRP A 266 -17.45 -14.03 20.41
C TRP A 266 -16.92 -14.71 21.68
N GLY A 267 -16.09 -15.74 21.53
CA GLY A 267 -15.52 -16.52 22.65
C GLY A 267 -16.06 -17.96 22.74
N GLY A 268 -17.13 -18.27 21.99
CA GLY A 268 -17.67 -19.63 21.90
C GLY A 268 -18.24 -20.16 23.21
N GLY A 269 -18.84 -19.29 24.03
CA GLY A 269 -19.45 -19.59 25.32
C GLY A 269 -18.47 -19.65 26.50
N LYS A 270 -17.21 -19.24 26.32
CA LYS A 270 -16.14 -19.27 27.34
C LYS A 270 -15.00 -18.30 26.97
N ASP A 271 -13.86 -18.43 27.65
CA ASP A 271 -12.63 -17.69 27.36
C ASP A 271 -12.19 -17.88 25.90
N GLY A 272 -12.23 -16.78 25.14
CA GLY A 272 -11.75 -16.65 23.76
C GLY A 272 -11.75 -15.17 23.37
N ASP A 273 -10.97 -14.81 22.36
CA ASP A 273 -10.74 -13.44 21.90
C ASP A 273 -11.67 -13.11 20.71
N GLY A 274 -11.92 -11.83 20.44
CA GLY A 274 -12.60 -11.38 19.23
C GLY A 274 -11.74 -11.66 17.99
N ILE A 275 -10.55 -11.06 17.95
CA ILE A 275 -9.51 -11.33 16.95
C ILE A 275 -8.22 -11.68 17.67
N SER A 276 -7.58 -12.80 17.32
CA SER A 276 -6.38 -13.29 18.00
C SER A 276 -5.26 -13.56 17.00
N LEU A 277 -4.12 -12.88 17.16
CA LEU A 277 -2.91 -13.10 16.38
C LEU A 277 -1.85 -13.80 17.23
N LYS A 278 -1.21 -14.84 16.70
CA LYS A 278 -0.09 -15.54 17.33
C LYS A 278 0.99 -15.86 16.32
N GLN A 279 2.25 -15.54 16.60
CA GLN A 279 3.38 -15.87 15.73
C GLN A 279 3.14 -15.54 14.24
N SER A 280 2.40 -14.46 13.95
CA SER A 280 1.97 -14.13 12.59
C SER A 280 2.67 -12.89 12.07
N LEU A 281 2.82 -12.82 10.74
CA LEU A 281 3.72 -11.88 10.08
C LEU A 281 3.01 -11.15 8.95
N GLY A 282 2.96 -9.82 8.97
CA GLY A 282 2.29 -9.08 7.91
C GLY A 282 0.78 -9.29 7.95
N VAL A 283 0.12 -8.72 8.96
CA VAL A 283 -1.33 -8.88 9.16
C VAL A 283 -1.99 -7.51 9.20
N TRP A 284 -3.07 -7.34 8.42
CA TRP A 284 -3.87 -6.13 8.40
C TRP A 284 -5.28 -6.40 8.92
N VAL A 285 -5.64 -5.75 10.02
CA VAL A 285 -6.96 -5.86 10.65
C VAL A 285 -7.64 -4.51 10.56
N HIS A 286 -8.68 -4.38 9.73
CA HIS A 286 -9.26 -3.05 9.48
C HIS A 286 -10.75 -3.00 9.17
N ASN A 287 -11.38 -1.85 9.48
CA ASN A 287 -12.81 -1.63 9.20
C ASN A 287 -13.72 -2.70 9.83
N ASN A 288 -13.40 -3.21 11.02
CA ASN A 288 -14.24 -4.19 11.73
C ASN A 288 -14.99 -3.53 12.89
N ASP A 289 -16.23 -3.94 13.12
CA ASP A 289 -16.96 -3.66 14.36
C ASP A 289 -16.73 -4.80 15.35
N VAL A 290 -16.12 -4.51 16.49
CA VAL A 290 -15.88 -5.51 17.55
C VAL A 290 -16.70 -5.13 18.78
N PHE A 291 -17.73 -5.93 19.05
CA PHE A 291 -18.64 -5.75 20.19
C PHE A 291 -18.22 -6.64 21.38
N TYR A 292 -19.11 -6.79 22.38
CA TYR A 292 -18.88 -7.67 23.52
C TYR A 292 -18.64 -9.13 23.13
N GLY A 293 -17.71 -9.75 23.85
CA GLY A 293 -17.57 -11.20 23.91
C GLY A 293 -18.51 -11.85 24.92
N ASP A 294 -18.40 -13.16 25.03
CA ASP A 294 -18.93 -13.94 26.13
C ASP A 294 -18.15 -13.69 27.41
N ALA A 295 -18.84 -13.68 28.55
CA ALA A 295 -18.18 -13.47 29.83
C ALA A 295 -17.15 -14.57 30.08
N GLY A 296 -15.91 -14.16 30.36
CA GLY A 296 -14.83 -15.07 30.70
C GLY A 296 -14.86 -15.50 32.17
N SER A 297 -13.84 -16.25 32.57
CA SER A 297 -13.68 -16.76 33.94
C SER A 297 -13.13 -15.74 34.93
N ASP A 298 -12.43 -14.70 34.47
CA ASP A 298 -11.90 -13.63 35.34
C ASP A 298 -12.94 -12.51 35.58
N GLY A 299 -12.87 -11.88 36.75
CA GLY A 299 -13.83 -10.84 37.16
C GLY A 299 -13.84 -9.58 36.30
N ASP A 300 -12.79 -9.34 35.51
CA ASP A 300 -12.68 -8.23 34.55
C ASP A 300 -13.00 -8.64 33.10
N GLN A 301 -13.54 -9.85 32.88
CA GLN A 301 -13.93 -10.38 31.56
C GLN A 301 -15.45 -10.35 31.33
N ALA A 302 -16.19 -9.50 32.05
CA ALA A 302 -17.65 -9.38 31.88
C ALA A 302 -18.07 -8.97 30.45
N LYS A 303 -17.18 -8.32 29.70
CA LYS A 303 -17.36 -7.84 28.32
C LYS A 303 -16.63 -8.72 27.27
N GLY A 304 -16.10 -9.88 27.68
CA GLY A 304 -15.16 -10.70 26.89
C GLY A 304 -13.73 -10.66 27.45
N ASP A 305 -12.86 -11.55 26.95
CA ASP A 305 -11.41 -11.42 27.15
C ASP A 305 -10.84 -10.40 26.15
N GLY A 306 -9.82 -10.72 25.34
CA GLY A 306 -9.24 -9.76 24.40
C GLY A 306 -10.14 -9.50 23.19
N SER A 307 -10.52 -8.24 22.94
CA SER A 307 -11.22 -7.89 21.68
C SER A 307 -10.30 -8.08 20.46
N MET A 308 -9.03 -7.71 20.59
CA MET A 308 -8.01 -7.88 19.55
C MET A 308 -6.62 -8.07 20.16
N ASP A 309 -6.14 -9.30 20.23
CA ASP A 309 -4.87 -9.62 20.90
C ASP A 309 -3.75 -10.00 19.91
N LEU A 310 -2.54 -9.55 20.19
CA LEU A 310 -1.32 -9.89 19.46
C LEU A 310 -0.34 -10.55 20.42
N LYS A 311 -0.13 -11.84 20.22
CA LYS A 311 0.61 -12.70 21.14
C LYS A 311 1.76 -13.38 20.41
N ASP A 312 2.70 -13.89 21.20
CA ASP A 312 3.76 -14.80 20.78
C ASP A 312 4.55 -14.29 19.55
N ASN A 313 5.08 -13.07 19.61
CA ASN A 313 5.98 -12.51 18.57
C ASN A 313 5.34 -12.30 17.19
N SER A 314 4.09 -11.85 17.15
CA SER A 314 3.49 -11.35 15.89
C SER A 314 4.15 -10.02 15.48
N GLN A 315 4.41 -9.82 14.17
CA GLN A 315 5.20 -8.68 13.66
C GLN A 315 4.63 -8.12 12.34
N TYR A 316 4.95 -6.85 12.05
CA TYR A 316 4.47 -6.12 10.88
C TYR A 316 2.94 -6.13 10.80
N VAL A 317 2.30 -5.73 11.91
CA VAL A 317 0.85 -5.73 12.04
C VAL A 317 0.32 -4.30 12.03
N THR A 318 -0.69 -4.04 11.22
CA THR A 318 -1.46 -2.79 11.20
C THR A 318 -2.88 -3.10 11.65
N VAL A 319 -3.34 -2.37 12.67
CA VAL A 319 -4.71 -2.39 13.17
C VAL A 319 -5.31 -1.03 12.91
N SER A 320 -6.25 -0.93 11.97
CA SER A 320 -6.68 0.37 11.47
C SER A 320 -8.17 0.53 11.22
N TYR A 321 -8.76 1.69 11.51
CA TYR A 321 -10.20 1.93 11.23
C TYR A 321 -11.13 0.86 11.84
N ASN A 322 -10.79 0.24 12.95
CA ASN A 322 -11.73 -0.65 13.66
C ASN A 322 -12.53 0.16 14.68
N HIS A 323 -13.79 -0.23 14.89
CA HIS A 323 -14.65 0.32 15.93
C HIS A 323 -14.80 -0.70 17.05
N PHE A 324 -14.21 -0.39 18.20
CA PHE A 324 -14.32 -1.20 19.41
C PHE A 324 -15.42 -0.64 20.29
N TRP A 325 -16.54 -1.35 20.35
CA TRP A 325 -17.74 -0.93 21.07
C TRP A 325 -17.69 -1.38 22.53
N ASP A 326 -17.42 -0.44 23.43
CA ASP A 326 -17.38 -0.64 24.88
C ASP A 326 -16.52 -1.87 25.27
N SER A 327 -15.33 -2.02 24.68
CA SER A 327 -14.46 -3.17 24.98
C SER A 327 -13.93 -3.13 26.41
N GLY A 328 -14.02 -4.25 27.15
CA GLY A 328 -13.41 -4.35 28.49
C GLY A 328 -11.89 -4.47 28.45
N LYS A 329 -11.37 -5.31 27.55
CA LYS A 329 -9.94 -5.54 27.33
C LYS A 329 -9.70 -5.43 25.83
N MET A 330 -9.32 -4.25 25.35
CA MET A 330 -9.21 -4.03 23.90
C MET A 330 -8.08 -4.86 23.29
N SER A 331 -6.82 -4.57 23.62
CA SER A 331 -5.68 -5.28 23.02
C SER A 331 -4.51 -5.52 23.96
N LEU A 332 -4.20 -6.79 24.17
CA LEU A 332 -2.89 -7.22 24.64
C LEU A 332 -1.91 -7.28 23.46
N CYS A 333 -0.83 -6.52 23.53
CA CYS A 333 0.22 -6.48 22.52
C CYS A 333 1.55 -6.99 23.11
N GLY A 334 1.80 -8.29 22.94
CA GLY A 334 2.98 -9.03 23.41
C GLY A 334 2.74 -9.88 24.67
N MET A 335 3.51 -10.96 24.82
CA MET A 335 3.43 -11.92 25.92
C MET A 335 4.68 -11.89 26.81
N LYS A 336 5.33 -13.05 27.05
CA LYS A 336 6.41 -13.19 28.03
C LYS A 336 7.74 -13.59 27.44
N SER A 337 7.77 -14.21 26.27
CA SER A 337 8.94 -14.88 25.70
C SER A 337 9.53 -14.15 24.50
N GLU A 338 8.90 -13.06 24.05
CA GLU A 338 9.39 -12.25 22.96
C GLU A 338 10.66 -11.49 23.36
N SER A 339 11.63 -11.48 22.45
CA SER A 339 12.89 -10.76 22.61
C SER A 339 13.21 -10.05 21.29
N GLY A 340 13.54 -8.75 21.35
CA GLY A 340 13.86 -7.93 20.18
C GLY A 340 12.77 -6.93 19.83
N GLU A 341 13.03 -6.11 18.82
CA GLU A 341 12.09 -5.12 18.31
C GLU A 341 11.03 -5.79 17.44
N ASN A 342 9.77 -5.40 17.62
CA ASN A 342 8.61 -5.94 16.92
C ASN A 342 7.71 -4.79 16.48
N TRP A 343 7.28 -4.79 15.22
CA TRP A 343 6.71 -3.60 14.57
C TRP A 343 5.20 -3.66 14.44
N ILE A 344 4.50 -2.83 15.23
CA ILE A 344 3.03 -2.81 15.31
C ILE A 344 2.51 -1.37 15.16
N THR A 345 1.45 -1.21 14.36
CA THR A 345 0.76 0.07 14.17
C THR A 345 -0.70 -0.04 14.62
N TYR A 346 -1.17 0.94 15.39
CA TYR A 346 -2.60 1.20 15.62
C TYR A 346 -2.93 2.57 15.10
N HIS A 347 -3.85 2.68 14.14
CA HIS A 347 -4.27 4.00 13.67
C HIS A 347 -5.73 4.12 13.23
N HIS A 348 -6.29 5.32 13.36
CA HIS A 348 -7.68 5.59 12.98
C HIS A 348 -8.73 4.65 13.62
N ASN A 349 -8.41 3.97 14.72
CA ASN A 349 -9.36 3.14 15.43
C ASN A 349 -10.24 4.01 16.33
N TRP A 350 -11.50 3.59 16.51
CA TRP A 350 -12.44 4.18 17.45
C TRP A 350 -12.53 3.30 18.70
N PHE A 351 -12.01 3.80 19.81
CA PHE A 351 -12.13 3.18 21.14
C PHE A 351 -13.32 3.79 21.87
N ASP A 352 -14.52 3.38 21.46
CA ASP A 352 -15.80 3.95 21.86
C ASP A 352 -16.25 3.39 23.21
N HIS A 353 -16.15 4.21 24.26
CA HIS A 353 -16.50 3.90 25.65
C HIS A 353 -15.81 2.66 26.24
N SER A 354 -14.69 2.23 25.63
CA SER A 354 -13.96 1.05 26.05
C SER A 354 -13.18 1.28 27.36
N ASP A 355 -12.98 0.24 28.17
CA ASP A 355 -12.34 0.36 29.48
C ASP A 355 -10.82 0.59 29.38
N SER A 356 -10.10 -0.36 28.76
CA SER A 356 -8.65 -0.50 28.95
C SER A 356 -7.92 -1.21 27.80
N ARG A 357 -6.58 -1.11 27.81
CA ARG A 357 -5.64 -1.80 26.91
C ARG A 357 -5.72 -1.31 25.47
N HIS A 358 -5.43 -0.04 25.22
CA HIS A 358 -5.57 0.58 23.89
C HIS A 358 -4.25 1.07 23.25
N PRO A 359 -3.22 0.23 23.04
CA PRO A 359 -3.04 -1.15 23.52
C PRO A 359 -2.39 -1.23 24.92
N ARG A 360 -2.42 -2.41 25.56
CA ARG A 360 -1.45 -2.78 26.62
C ARG A 360 -0.25 -3.46 25.99
N ILE A 361 0.88 -2.77 26.00
CA ILE A 361 2.10 -3.16 25.31
C ILE A 361 3.05 -3.85 26.28
N ARG A 362 3.60 -4.97 25.84
CA ARG A 362 4.63 -5.75 26.51
C ARG A 362 5.70 -6.08 25.48
N THR A 363 6.97 -5.88 25.80
CA THR A 363 8.13 -6.31 24.96
C THR A 363 8.16 -5.83 23.49
N MET A 364 7.24 -4.97 23.03
CA MET A 364 7.05 -4.60 21.62
C MET A 364 7.32 -3.11 21.37
N SER A 365 7.55 -2.73 20.11
CA SER A 365 7.73 -1.34 19.65
C SER A 365 6.52 -0.92 18.81
N VAL A 366 5.72 0.02 19.33
CA VAL A 366 4.39 0.29 18.77
C VAL A 366 4.26 1.75 18.34
N HIS A 367 3.81 1.98 17.11
CA HIS A 367 3.35 3.29 16.67
C HIS A 367 1.84 3.38 16.82
N VAL A 368 1.37 4.36 17.58
CA VAL A 368 -0.05 4.58 17.88
C VAL A 368 -0.39 5.99 17.40
N TYR A 369 -1.13 6.11 16.30
CA TYR A 369 -1.41 7.43 15.74
C TYR A 369 -2.84 7.64 15.25
N ASN A 370 -3.35 8.88 15.31
CA ASN A 370 -4.69 9.25 14.85
C ASN A 370 -5.84 8.35 15.32
N ASN A 371 -5.74 7.70 16.48
CA ASN A 371 -6.86 6.96 17.05
C ASN A 371 -7.76 7.91 17.85
N TYR A 372 -9.05 7.59 17.89
CA TYR A 372 -10.04 8.32 18.67
C TYR A 372 -10.41 7.54 19.93
N TYR A 373 -10.00 8.08 21.07
CA TYR A 373 -10.27 7.55 22.41
C TYR A 373 -11.46 8.33 22.97
N ASP A 374 -12.61 7.67 23.08
CA ASP A 374 -13.90 8.32 23.26
C ASP A 374 -14.57 7.81 24.54
N GLY A 375 -14.35 8.46 25.68
CA GLY A 375 -14.98 8.08 26.96
C GLY A 375 -14.36 6.82 27.60
N ASN A 376 -13.04 6.66 27.57
CA ASN A 376 -12.40 5.45 28.10
C ASN A 376 -12.23 5.48 29.63
N SER A 377 -12.90 4.54 30.29
CA SER A 377 -13.14 4.58 31.74
C SER A 377 -11.95 4.15 32.61
N LYS A 378 -10.97 3.41 32.09
CA LYS A 378 -9.71 3.10 32.79
C LYS A 378 -8.53 3.80 32.13
N TYR A 379 -7.93 3.24 31.08
CA TYR A 379 -6.72 3.81 30.49
C TYR A 379 -6.61 3.56 28.97
N GLY A 380 -5.89 4.46 28.30
CA GLY A 380 -5.56 4.38 26.88
C GLY A 380 -4.36 3.48 26.61
N VAL A 381 -3.25 4.08 26.18
CA VAL A 381 -2.00 3.38 25.86
C VAL A 381 -1.26 3.01 27.15
N GLY A 382 -0.95 1.72 27.35
CA GLY A 382 -0.23 1.25 28.53
C GLY A 382 1.09 0.57 28.17
N ALA A 383 2.22 1.06 28.68
CA ALA A 383 3.55 0.49 28.42
C ALA A 383 4.07 -0.31 29.64
N ALA A 384 4.23 -1.62 29.48
CA ALA A 384 4.74 -2.55 30.48
C ALA A 384 5.83 -3.48 29.91
N LYS A 385 6.48 -4.24 30.80
CA LYS A 385 7.49 -5.26 30.50
C LYS A 385 8.50 -4.79 29.44
N ASP A 386 9.11 -3.64 29.71
CA ASP A 386 10.20 -3.08 28.92
C ASP A 386 9.83 -2.76 27.45
N SER A 387 8.55 -2.48 27.18
CA SER A 387 8.04 -2.02 25.88
C SER A 387 8.36 -0.56 25.59
N GLU A 388 8.08 -0.14 24.35
CA GLU A 388 8.13 1.24 23.94
C GLU A 388 7.02 1.62 22.95
N ALA A 389 6.55 2.86 23.04
CA ALA A 389 5.48 3.35 22.18
C ALA A 389 5.75 4.77 21.67
N PHE A 390 5.51 5.00 20.38
CA PHE A 390 5.37 6.32 19.81
C PHE A 390 3.89 6.67 19.69
N VAL A 391 3.40 7.59 20.52
CA VAL A 391 2.00 8.00 20.60
C VAL A 391 1.88 9.38 19.95
N GLU A 392 1.37 9.41 18.72
CA GLU A 392 1.39 10.55 17.81
C GLU A 392 -0.01 10.98 17.38
N ALA A 393 -0.35 12.27 17.51
CA ALA A 393 -1.54 12.85 16.88
C ALA A 393 -2.90 12.18 17.18
N ASN A 394 -3.03 11.48 18.32
CA ASN A 394 -4.29 10.88 18.74
C ASN A 394 -5.22 11.92 19.40
N TYR A 395 -6.52 11.63 19.42
CA TYR A 395 -7.52 12.44 20.12
C TYR A 395 -8.09 11.67 21.32
N PHE A 396 -7.86 12.20 22.52
CA PHE A 396 -8.36 11.63 23.78
C PHE A 396 -9.48 12.50 24.36
N ARG A 397 -10.73 12.08 24.16
CA ARG A 397 -11.90 12.63 24.82
C ARG A 397 -12.22 11.82 26.08
N HIS A 398 -12.20 12.45 27.24
CA HIS A 398 -12.64 11.83 28.50
C HIS A 398 -12.00 10.45 28.78
N CYS A 399 -10.77 10.25 28.30
CA CYS A 399 -9.96 9.08 28.63
C CYS A 399 -9.29 9.34 29.97
N ASN A 400 -9.65 8.58 31.01
CA ASN A 400 -9.20 8.86 32.38
C ASN A 400 -7.66 8.94 32.50
N TYR A 401 -6.95 7.99 31.88
CA TYR A 401 -5.50 7.97 31.82
C TYR A 401 -5.05 7.69 30.37
N PRO A 402 -4.81 8.73 29.54
CA PRO A 402 -4.48 8.59 28.11
C PRO A 402 -3.26 7.70 27.86
N MET A 403 -2.26 7.82 28.73
CA MET A 403 -1.02 7.04 28.68
C MET A 403 -0.63 6.63 30.10
N LEU A 404 -0.16 5.39 30.26
CA LEU A 404 0.39 4.88 31.50
C LEU A 404 1.70 4.12 31.25
N SER A 405 2.67 4.30 32.14
CA SER A 405 3.81 3.38 32.28
C SER A 405 3.73 2.63 33.60
N SER A 406 3.94 1.32 33.55
CA SER A 406 3.79 0.42 34.70
C SER A 406 4.65 0.84 35.89
N MET A 407 4.05 0.92 37.08
CA MET A 407 4.69 1.22 38.35
C MET A 407 5.38 2.60 38.44
N GLN A 408 4.92 3.58 37.65
CA GLN A 408 5.36 4.98 37.72
C GLN A 408 4.25 5.95 37.28
N GLY A 409 4.51 7.25 37.44
CA GLY A 409 3.64 8.32 36.96
C GLY A 409 2.21 8.20 37.49
N SER A 410 1.25 8.29 36.58
CA SER A 410 -0.17 8.23 36.89
C SER A 410 -0.63 6.86 37.37
N ASP A 411 0.08 5.77 37.04
CA ASP A 411 -0.25 4.42 37.54
C ASP A 411 -0.07 4.36 39.07
N VAL A 412 1.05 4.87 39.58
CA VAL A 412 1.30 4.96 41.03
C VAL A 412 0.36 5.96 41.69
N LEU A 413 0.12 7.11 41.05
CA LEU A 413 -0.81 8.12 41.57
C LEU A 413 -2.24 7.56 41.73
N ALA A 414 -2.66 6.69 40.82
CA ALA A 414 -3.97 6.04 40.84
C ALA A 414 -4.03 4.82 41.79
N GLY A 415 -2.93 4.46 42.46
CA GLY A 415 -2.88 3.32 43.37
C GLY A 415 -2.53 1.98 42.72
N GLY A 416 -1.88 1.98 41.55
CA GLY A 416 -1.41 0.78 40.85
C GLY A 416 -2.51 0.05 40.07
N ILE A 417 -3.23 0.78 39.20
CA ILE A 417 -4.40 0.28 38.47
C ILE A 417 -4.04 -0.48 37.18
N PHE A 418 -2.80 -0.38 36.70
CA PHE A 418 -2.40 -0.91 35.40
C PHE A 418 -1.69 -2.26 35.49
N SER A 419 -0.46 -2.29 36.01
CA SER A 419 0.38 -3.49 35.99
C SER A 419 1.45 -3.46 37.08
N GLY A 420 1.83 -4.63 37.60
CA GLY A 420 2.93 -4.82 38.55
C GLY A 420 4.24 -5.24 37.91
N GLU A 421 4.38 -5.06 36.60
CA GLU A 421 5.57 -5.43 35.82
C GLU A 421 6.51 -4.22 35.66
N ASN A 422 7.73 -4.46 35.15
CA ASN A 422 8.62 -3.37 34.74
C ASN A 422 7.90 -2.39 33.81
N GLY A 423 8.26 -1.11 33.90
CA GLY A 423 7.72 -0.05 33.04
C GLY A 423 8.24 -0.14 31.61
N GLY A 424 7.47 0.42 30.68
CA GLY A 424 7.97 0.77 29.34
C GLY A 424 8.22 2.27 29.22
N VAL A 425 8.60 2.73 28.02
CA VAL A 425 8.80 4.16 27.75
C VAL A 425 7.91 4.62 26.60
N ILE A 426 7.16 5.70 26.83
CA ILE A 426 6.28 6.29 25.84
C ILE A 426 6.88 7.63 25.37
N LYS A 427 7.01 7.81 24.07
CA LYS A 427 7.23 9.11 23.42
C LYS A 427 5.88 9.63 22.95
N ALA A 428 5.47 10.80 23.44
CA ALA A 428 4.24 11.47 23.05
C ALA A 428 4.54 12.66 22.13
N TYR A 429 3.77 12.83 21.06
CA TYR A 429 3.88 13.97 20.15
C TYR A 429 2.51 14.38 19.59
N ASN A 430 2.22 15.68 19.60
CA ASN A 430 1.05 16.27 18.95
C ASN A 430 -0.31 15.64 19.33
N ASN A 431 -0.49 15.06 20.51
CA ASN A 431 -1.79 14.49 20.89
C ASN A 431 -2.74 15.58 21.41
N TYR A 432 -4.04 15.44 21.14
CA TYR A 432 -5.09 16.26 21.75
C TYR A 432 -5.72 15.50 22.91
N MET A 433 -5.91 16.17 24.05
CA MET A 433 -6.49 15.57 25.26
C MET A 433 -7.45 16.53 25.93
N GLU A 434 -8.64 16.04 26.26
CA GLU A 434 -9.61 16.73 27.10
C GLU A 434 -10.27 15.75 28.09
N GLY A 435 -10.62 16.23 29.28
CA GLY A 435 -11.36 15.45 30.28
C GLY A 435 -10.58 14.32 30.97
N GLN A 436 -9.26 14.20 30.74
CA GLN A 436 -8.41 13.22 31.42
C GLN A 436 -8.24 13.52 32.92
N LYS A 437 -8.06 12.47 33.73
CA LYS A 437 -7.74 12.60 35.17
C LYS A 437 -6.26 12.89 35.39
N SER A 438 -5.38 12.19 34.68
CA SER A 438 -3.94 12.39 34.83
C SER A 438 -3.13 12.00 33.59
N VAL A 439 -2.11 12.82 33.30
CA VAL A 439 -0.98 12.49 32.44
C VAL A 439 0.22 13.29 32.92
N ILE A 440 1.32 12.61 33.22
CA ILE A 440 2.54 13.22 33.77
C ILE A 440 3.65 13.09 32.73
N TYR A 441 4.22 14.23 32.32
CA TYR A 441 5.34 14.22 31.40
C TYR A 441 6.69 14.25 32.12
N ALA A 442 7.69 13.66 31.48
CA ALA A 442 9.05 13.62 32.01
C ALA A 442 9.74 15.00 32.00
N ASN A 443 9.38 15.83 31.03
CA ASN A 443 10.13 17.02 30.60
C ASN A 443 9.27 18.27 30.37
N SER A 444 7.97 18.24 30.71
CA SER A 444 7.05 19.35 30.46
C SER A 444 5.95 19.45 31.52
N ASP A 445 5.62 20.67 31.91
CA ASP A 445 4.49 20.98 32.81
C ASP A 445 3.14 21.04 32.07
N ALA A 446 3.10 20.69 30.78
CA ALA A 446 1.87 20.63 29.98
C ALA A 446 0.94 19.46 30.34
N GLY A 447 1.37 18.59 31.27
CA GLY A 447 0.55 17.51 31.80
C GLY A 447 -0.45 18.00 32.87
N THR A 448 -1.01 17.08 33.63
CA THR A 448 -1.91 17.40 34.75
C THR A 448 -1.17 17.82 36.03
N THR A 449 0.13 17.59 36.08
CA THR A 449 1.02 18.00 37.18
C THR A 449 2.35 18.50 36.63
N THR A 450 3.18 19.06 37.51
CA THR A 450 4.58 19.40 37.19
C THR A 450 5.34 18.18 36.66
N ALA A 451 6.28 18.44 35.74
CA ALA A 451 7.12 17.44 35.12
C ALA A 451 7.94 16.65 36.15
N SER A 452 8.18 15.37 35.85
CA SER A 452 8.97 14.49 36.70
C SER A 452 9.90 13.62 35.86
N ALA A 453 11.20 13.89 35.89
CA ALA A 453 12.18 13.15 35.10
C ALA A 453 12.35 11.67 35.49
N THR A 454 11.82 11.26 36.65
CA THR A 454 12.00 9.91 37.22
C THR A 454 10.69 9.16 37.47
N ASP A 455 9.55 9.84 37.40
CA ASP A 455 8.24 9.28 37.74
C ASP A 455 7.15 9.89 36.83
N PHE A 456 7.05 9.40 35.60
CA PHE A 456 6.25 9.99 34.51
C PHE A 456 5.50 8.92 33.70
N ASP A 457 4.51 9.33 32.91
CA ASP A 457 3.81 8.45 31.96
C ASP A 457 4.48 8.46 30.58
N ALA A 458 4.89 9.64 30.09
CA ALA A 458 5.51 9.81 28.78
C ALA A 458 6.57 10.93 28.73
N TYR A 459 7.44 10.88 27.73
CA TYR A 459 8.27 12.00 27.31
C TYR A 459 7.52 12.81 26.24
N LEU A 460 7.37 14.13 26.41
CA LEU A 460 6.69 14.99 25.44
C LEU A 460 7.70 15.57 24.45
N ALA A 461 7.66 15.09 23.21
CA ALA A 461 8.49 15.59 22.12
C ALA A 461 7.93 16.91 21.54
N THR A 462 8.81 17.81 21.16
CA THR A 462 8.50 19.09 20.50
C THR A 462 8.44 18.98 18.97
N SER A 463 9.05 17.94 18.40
CA SER A 463 8.93 17.61 16.98
C SER A 463 8.87 16.10 16.78
N ARG A 464 8.29 15.67 15.65
CA ARG A 464 8.17 14.25 15.29
C ARG A 464 9.52 13.53 15.33
N SER A 465 10.56 14.16 14.81
CA SER A 465 11.91 13.58 14.69
C SER A 465 12.79 13.74 15.94
N GLU A 466 12.28 14.36 17.01
CA GLU A 466 13.04 14.51 18.25
C GLU A 466 13.37 13.14 18.86
N THR A 467 14.62 12.94 19.24
CA THR A 467 15.02 11.73 19.95
C THR A 467 14.84 11.90 21.45
N VAL A 468 14.32 10.87 22.12
CA VAL A 468 14.21 10.80 23.58
C VAL A 468 15.59 10.52 24.18
N PRO A 469 16.11 11.39 25.06
CA PRO A 469 17.36 11.14 25.76
C PRO A 469 17.30 9.90 26.64
N SER A 470 18.38 9.10 26.68
CA SER A 470 18.46 7.87 27.48
C SER A 470 18.40 8.08 29.00
N THR A 471 18.50 9.33 29.45
CA THR A 471 18.26 9.70 30.86
C THR A 471 16.80 9.50 31.27
N TYR A 472 15.86 9.62 30.33
CA TYR A 472 14.45 9.31 30.55
C TYR A 472 14.22 7.83 30.32
N LYS A 473 14.04 7.11 31.41
CA LYS A 473 13.92 5.64 31.42
C LYS A 473 12.82 5.21 32.37
N ALA A 474 12.28 4.02 32.15
CA ALA A 474 11.34 3.41 33.07
C ALA A 474 11.94 3.31 34.48
N LYS A 475 11.18 3.74 35.49
CA LYS A 475 11.55 3.75 36.90
C LYS A 475 11.90 2.36 37.39
N GLN A 476 11.10 1.37 37.01
CA GLN A 476 11.37 -0.04 37.24
C GLN A 476 11.72 -0.74 35.94
N GLY A 477 12.76 -1.58 35.95
CA GLY A 477 13.31 -2.25 34.77
C GLY A 477 14.37 -1.42 34.04
N GLY A 478 14.27 -0.08 34.07
CA GLY A 478 15.29 0.80 33.51
C GLY A 478 15.29 0.88 31.98
N LYS A 479 14.24 0.41 31.30
CA LYS A 479 14.08 0.50 29.84
C LYS A 479 14.25 1.94 29.38
N THR A 480 15.06 2.13 28.34
CA THR A 480 15.17 3.40 27.60
C THR A 480 14.41 3.29 26.30
N TYR A 481 13.94 4.43 25.79
CA TYR A 481 13.37 4.50 24.45
C TYR A 481 14.46 4.33 23.39
N SER A 482 14.27 3.40 22.46
CA SER A 482 15.27 3.08 21.43
C SER A 482 15.35 4.16 20.34
N ASN A 483 14.36 5.04 20.26
CA ASN A 483 14.13 5.94 19.13
C ASN A 483 13.89 5.19 17.82
N PHE A 484 13.13 4.08 17.88
CA PHE A 484 12.81 3.28 16.70
C PHE A 484 12.10 4.11 15.62
N ASP A 485 11.21 5.02 16.02
CA ASP A 485 10.40 5.86 15.12
C ASP A 485 11.22 6.78 14.21
N THR A 486 12.48 7.08 14.56
CA THR A 486 13.40 7.85 13.72
C THR A 486 14.37 6.96 12.93
N LYS A 487 14.37 5.64 13.17
CA LYS A 487 15.36 4.68 12.66
C LYS A 487 14.76 3.68 11.68
N VAL A 488 13.48 3.38 11.82
CA VAL A 488 12.78 2.41 10.97
C VAL A 488 11.70 3.09 10.16
N ASP A 489 11.39 2.50 9.02
CA ASP A 489 10.23 2.87 8.23
C ASP A 489 8.94 2.44 8.95
N LEU A 490 8.18 3.44 9.43
CA LEU A 490 6.90 3.23 10.10
C LEU A 490 5.78 2.79 9.14
N GLY A 491 6.02 2.83 7.82
CA GLY A 491 5.03 2.58 6.79
C GLY A 491 3.99 3.70 6.66
N VAL A 492 4.30 4.92 7.10
CA VAL A 492 3.42 6.09 7.00
C VAL A 492 4.23 7.37 6.79
N ASP A 493 3.83 8.17 5.80
CA ASP A 493 4.43 9.46 5.52
C ASP A 493 3.89 10.53 6.48
N THR A 494 4.74 11.51 6.81
CA THR A 494 4.33 12.60 7.74
C THR A 494 3.15 13.40 7.20
N ALA A 495 2.98 13.45 5.87
CA ALA A 495 1.86 14.15 5.22
C ALA A 495 0.51 13.43 5.39
N ASP A 496 0.53 12.14 5.71
CA ASP A 496 -0.66 11.30 5.92
C ASP A 496 -1.10 11.28 7.39
N ILE A 497 -0.36 11.96 8.28
CA ILE A 497 -0.76 12.16 9.67
C ILE A 497 -1.74 13.32 9.73
N ASP A 498 -3.03 13.01 9.87
CA ASP A 498 -4.07 14.02 10.12
C ASP A 498 -3.82 14.88 11.35
N ALA A 499 -4.39 16.09 11.33
CA ALA A 499 -4.41 16.92 12.51
C ALA A 499 -5.29 16.25 13.59
N PRO A 500 -4.86 16.25 14.86
CA PRO A 500 -5.61 15.60 15.95
C PRO A 500 -7.07 16.06 16.03
N ALA A 501 -7.34 17.34 15.77
CA ALA A 501 -8.69 17.90 15.80
C ALA A 501 -9.64 17.31 14.75
N ASP A 502 -9.11 16.78 13.65
CA ASP A 502 -9.90 16.18 12.57
C ASP A 502 -10.17 14.68 12.81
N VAL A 503 -9.35 14.04 13.66
CA VAL A 503 -9.40 12.61 13.98
C VAL A 503 -10.80 12.14 14.37
N PRO A 504 -11.58 12.80 15.27
CA PRO A 504 -12.93 12.34 15.58
C PRO A 504 -13.84 12.26 14.35
N SER A 505 -13.77 13.24 13.46
CA SER A 505 -14.63 13.28 12.26
C SER A 505 -14.24 12.24 11.21
N ILE A 506 -12.94 11.95 11.08
CA ILE A 506 -12.40 10.95 10.15
C ILE A 506 -12.70 9.55 10.68
N VAL A 507 -12.38 9.30 11.95
CA VAL A 507 -12.52 7.98 12.58
C VAL A 507 -13.98 7.57 12.67
N THR A 508 -14.88 8.43 13.16
CA THR A 508 -16.32 8.09 13.26
C THR A 508 -16.98 7.87 11.89
N LYS A 509 -16.40 8.39 10.81
CA LYS A 509 -16.89 8.19 9.45
C LYS A 509 -16.48 6.83 8.86
N TYR A 510 -15.23 6.41 9.09
CA TYR A 510 -14.65 5.26 8.39
C TYR A 510 -14.41 4.03 9.27
N ALA A 511 -14.36 4.19 10.60
CA ALA A 511 -14.14 3.06 11.49
C ALA A 511 -15.35 2.12 11.55
N GLY A 512 -15.07 0.82 11.68
CA GLY A 512 -16.10 -0.21 11.65
C GLY A 512 -16.50 -0.62 10.23
N ARG A 513 -17.62 -1.34 10.11
CA ARG A 513 -18.13 -1.79 8.82
C ARG A 513 -18.59 -0.62 7.95
N ILE A 514 -18.66 -0.86 6.65
CA ILE A 514 -19.23 0.08 5.66
C ILE A 514 -20.54 0.71 6.17
N MET A 515 -20.66 2.04 6.04
CA MET A 515 -21.79 2.83 6.56
C MET A 515 -22.02 2.72 8.09
N GLY A 516 -20.99 2.37 8.85
CA GLY A 516 -21.03 2.16 10.30
C GLY A 516 -21.85 0.93 10.71
N GLY A 517 -21.99 -0.05 9.82
CA GLY A 517 -22.73 -1.29 10.06
C GLY A 517 -24.26 -1.13 10.19
N ASP A 518 -24.96 -2.25 10.26
CA ASP A 518 -26.43 -2.31 10.42
C ASP A 518 -26.90 -2.20 11.90
N PHE A 519 -26.02 -2.54 12.85
CA PHE A 519 -26.27 -2.37 14.28
C PHE A 519 -26.01 -0.93 14.71
N LYS A 520 -26.97 -0.30 15.39
CA LYS A 520 -26.86 1.08 15.87
C LYS A 520 -27.06 1.18 17.38
N TRP A 521 -26.12 1.86 18.03
CA TRP A 521 -26.14 2.17 19.45
C TRP A 521 -25.59 3.57 19.70
N THR A 522 -26.07 4.21 20.76
CA THR A 522 -25.60 5.54 21.19
C THR A 522 -25.38 5.46 22.69
N PHE A 523 -24.17 5.75 23.12
CA PHE A 523 -23.82 5.84 24.54
C PHE A 523 -24.34 7.15 25.12
N ASP A 524 -24.69 7.12 26.41
CA ASP A 524 -24.98 8.32 27.19
C ASP A 524 -23.67 8.75 27.84
N ASN A 525 -22.93 9.66 27.20
CA ASN A 525 -21.62 10.11 27.66
C ASN A 525 -21.65 10.62 29.12
N SER A 526 -22.79 11.11 29.62
CA SER A 526 -22.89 11.57 31.02
C SER A 526 -22.79 10.43 32.05
N VAL A 527 -23.05 9.20 31.62
CA VAL A 527 -23.02 7.98 32.43
C VAL A 527 -21.88 7.06 31.98
N ASP A 528 -21.78 6.81 30.68
CA ASP A 528 -20.93 5.78 30.11
C ASP A 528 -19.45 6.18 30.09
N ASP A 529 -19.08 7.47 29.98
CA ASP A 529 -17.67 7.93 29.96
C ASP A 529 -16.84 7.44 31.16
N THR A 530 -17.49 7.25 32.30
CA THR A 530 -16.83 6.82 33.55
C THR A 530 -17.13 5.37 33.91
N SER A 531 -18.01 4.71 33.17
CA SER A 531 -18.46 3.35 33.46
C SER A 531 -17.54 2.32 32.82
N TYR A 532 -17.09 1.36 33.62
CA TYR A 532 -16.52 0.10 33.14
C TYR A 532 -17.44 -1.09 33.41
N SER A 533 -18.66 -0.82 33.88
CA SER A 533 -19.66 -1.87 34.10
C SER A 533 -20.21 -2.33 32.75
N LEU A 534 -20.65 -3.59 32.68
CA LEU A 534 -21.35 -4.11 31.51
C LEU A 534 -22.64 -3.31 31.27
N ASN A 535 -22.76 -2.67 30.11
CA ASN A 535 -24.00 -2.01 29.68
C ASN A 535 -25.03 -3.09 29.31
N ARG A 536 -25.90 -3.46 30.27
CA ARG A 536 -26.88 -4.54 30.10
C ARG A 536 -27.83 -4.30 28.92
N PRO A 537 -28.40 -3.10 28.73
CA PRO A 537 -29.21 -2.81 27.54
C PRO A 537 -28.49 -3.03 26.21
N LEU A 538 -27.21 -2.66 26.10
CA LEU A 538 -26.41 -2.96 24.91
C LEU A 538 -26.23 -4.48 24.74
N LYS A 539 -25.84 -5.21 25.80
CA LYS A 539 -25.69 -6.68 25.74
C LYS A 539 -27.00 -7.38 25.34
N ASP A 540 -28.13 -6.94 25.87
CA ASP A 540 -29.45 -7.50 25.54
C ASP A 540 -29.79 -7.27 24.06
N LYS A 541 -29.47 -6.09 23.50
CA LYS A 541 -29.63 -5.84 22.05
C LYS A 541 -28.70 -6.71 21.21
N LEU A 542 -27.44 -6.90 21.62
CA LEU A 542 -26.51 -7.79 20.92
C LEU A 542 -26.99 -9.24 20.95
N ASN A 543 -27.52 -9.72 22.08
CA ASN A 543 -28.10 -11.06 22.20
C ASN A 543 -29.36 -11.24 21.32
N ALA A 544 -30.12 -10.18 21.09
CA ALA A 544 -31.31 -10.17 20.25
C ALA A 544 -30.99 -9.94 18.75
N TYR A 545 -29.73 -9.67 18.40
CA TYR A 545 -29.35 -9.33 17.05
C TYR A 545 -29.59 -10.48 16.07
N LYS A 546 -30.21 -10.12 14.94
CA LYS A 546 -30.39 -10.98 13.77
C LYS A 546 -30.33 -10.11 12.53
N THR A 547 -29.55 -10.51 11.54
CA THR A 547 -29.55 -9.82 10.24
C THR A 547 -30.97 -9.80 9.66
N SER A 548 -31.31 -8.69 8.98
CA SER A 548 -32.54 -8.58 8.21
C SER A 548 -32.47 -9.27 6.83
N LEU A 549 -31.32 -9.85 6.48
CA LEU A 549 -31.12 -10.61 5.25
C LEU A 549 -32.16 -11.73 5.13
N VAL A 550 -32.92 -11.71 4.03
CA VAL A 550 -33.95 -12.71 3.71
C VAL A 550 -33.36 -13.83 2.89
N SER A 551 -32.61 -13.50 1.84
CA SER A 551 -31.95 -14.47 0.97
C SER A 551 -30.73 -13.88 0.26
N VAL A 552 -29.79 -14.75 -0.06
CA VAL A 552 -28.62 -14.48 -0.91
C VAL A 552 -28.89 -15.06 -2.30
N GLY A 553 -28.43 -14.38 -3.34
CA GLY A 553 -28.71 -14.72 -4.72
C GLY A 553 -29.80 -13.83 -5.28
N GLY A 554 -29.52 -13.25 -6.44
CA GLY A 554 -30.48 -12.50 -7.24
C GLY A 554 -31.47 -13.40 -7.96
N GLY A 555 -31.30 -14.72 -7.97
CA GLY A 555 -32.07 -15.61 -8.86
C GLY A 555 -31.59 -15.51 -10.31
N SER A 556 -30.31 -15.14 -10.49
CA SER A 556 -29.65 -15.04 -11.77
C SER A 556 -29.68 -16.37 -12.52
N VAL A 557 -30.13 -16.32 -13.78
CA VAL A 557 -29.83 -17.38 -14.75
C VAL A 557 -28.40 -17.17 -15.23
N SER A 558 -27.47 -17.95 -14.69
CA SER A 558 -26.16 -18.04 -15.34
C SER A 558 -26.39 -18.63 -16.73
N SER A 559 -25.89 -17.96 -17.77
CA SER A 559 -25.76 -18.60 -19.07
C SER A 559 -24.71 -19.70 -18.95
N GLY A 560 -25.16 -20.92 -18.65
CA GLY A 560 -24.29 -22.09 -18.47
C GLY A 560 -23.71 -22.22 -17.05
N GLU A 561 -23.13 -23.38 -16.77
CA GLU A 561 -22.45 -23.68 -15.50
C GLU A 561 -21.60 -22.47 -15.05
N LYS A 562 -21.85 -22.02 -13.81
CA LYS A 562 -21.09 -20.94 -13.18
C LYS A 562 -19.61 -21.23 -13.33
N HIS A 563 -18.95 -20.49 -14.22
CA HIS A 563 -17.52 -20.54 -14.39
C HIS A 563 -16.93 -19.30 -13.72
N ILE A 564 -15.81 -19.49 -13.05
CA ILE A 564 -15.05 -18.41 -12.43
C ILE A 564 -14.45 -17.58 -13.57
N HIS A 565 -14.81 -16.30 -13.65
CA HIS A 565 -14.18 -15.40 -14.62
C HIS A 565 -12.73 -15.15 -14.21
N ASN A 566 -11.80 -15.74 -14.94
CA ASN A 566 -10.39 -15.44 -14.82
C ASN A 566 -10.02 -14.51 -15.99
N TYR A 567 -9.77 -13.24 -15.70
CA TYR A 567 -9.47 -12.25 -16.72
C TYR A 567 -7.95 -12.06 -16.82
N VAL A 568 -7.41 -12.18 -18.03
CA VAL A 568 -6.03 -11.78 -18.34
C VAL A 568 -6.04 -10.40 -18.98
N SER A 569 -5.32 -9.45 -18.37
CA SER A 569 -5.15 -8.10 -18.88
C SER A 569 -3.99 -8.04 -19.87
N THR A 570 -4.21 -7.40 -21.01
CA THR A 570 -3.17 -7.07 -22.00
C THR A 570 -3.14 -5.56 -22.16
N ILE A 571 -1.96 -4.93 -22.04
CA ILE A 571 -1.78 -3.51 -22.40
C ILE A 571 -1.88 -3.42 -23.91
N THR A 572 -3.04 -3.02 -24.43
CA THR A 572 -3.27 -2.89 -25.88
C THR A 572 -2.83 -1.52 -26.40
N LYS A 573 -2.78 -0.52 -25.51
CA LYS A 573 -2.21 0.80 -25.80
C LYS A 573 -1.54 1.37 -24.55
N LYS A 574 -0.27 1.75 -24.65
CA LYS A 574 0.43 2.37 -23.51
C LYS A 574 0.02 3.83 -23.36
N ALA A 575 -0.34 4.26 -22.16
CA ALA A 575 -0.64 5.67 -21.88
C ALA A 575 0.61 6.55 -22.04
N THR A 576 0.41 7.74 -22.58
CA THR A 576 1.45 8.77 -22.74
C THR A 576 0.91 10.12 -22.26
N CYS A 577 1.76 11.13 -22.18
CA CYS A 577 1.31 12.48 -21.84
C CYS A 577 0.57 13.19 -22.99
N ALA A 578 0.45 12.54 -24.16
CA ALA A 578 -0.33 13.03 -25.30
C ALA A 578 -1.65 12.27 -25.48
N GLU A 579 -1.62 10.96 -25.27
CA GLU A 579 -2.71 10.03 -25.57
C GLU A 579 -2.99 9.10 -24.39
N GLU A 580 -4.27 8.83 -24.17
CA GLU A 580 -4.71 7.82 -23.20
C GLU A 580 -4.23 6.43 -23.64
N GLY A 581 -3.92 5.59 -22.65
CA GLY A 581 -3.64 4.18 -22.84
C GLY A 581 -4.90 3.35 -22.74
N GLU A 582 -4.75 2.06 -22.94
CA GLU A 582 -5.84 1.09 -23.03
C GLU A 582 -5.33 -0.27 -22.56
N ILE A 583 -6.05 -0.88 -21.62
CA ILE A 583 -5.81 -2.24 -21.14
C ILE A 583 -7.04 -3.05 -21.49
N THR A 584 -6.87 -4.12 -22.27
CA THR A 584 -7.95 -5.04 -22.63
C THR A 584 -7.85 -6.29 -21.77
N TYR A 585 -8.90 -6.57 -21.01
CA TYR A 585 -9.08 -7.73 -20.16
C TYR A 585 -9.85 -8.78 -20.94
N THR A 586 -9.31 -9.99 -21.06
CA THR A 586 -9.93 -11.11 -21.79
C THR A 586 -10.24 -12.24 -20.82
N CYS A 587 -11.49 -12.70 -20.80
CA CYS A 587 -11.97 -13.83 -20.02
C CYS A 587 -11.32 -15.13 -20.54
N THR A 588 -10.62 -15.89 -19.68
CA THR A 588 -9.91 -17.14 -20.04
C THR A 588 -10.77 -18.40 -19.92
N ALA A 589 -12.09 -18.27 -19.85
CA ALA A 589 -12.99 -19.41 -19.74
C ALA A 589 -13.11 -20.16 -21.07
N THR A 590 -12.71 -21.42 -21.10
CA THR A 590 -12.59 -22.24 -22.32
C THR A 590 -13.85 -23.04 -22.65
N ASN A 591 -14.86 -23.04 -21.79
CA ASN A 591 -16.11 -23.80 -21.92
C ASN A 591 -17.20 -23.09 -22.75
N GLY A 592 -16.86 -22.01 -23.47
CA GLY A 592 -17.79 -21.35 -24.41
C GLY A 592 -19.00 -20.66 -23.74
N THR A 593 -19.03 -20.60 -22.41
CA THR A 593 -20.10 -20.03 -21.58
C THR A 593 -19.81 -18.61 -21.08
N CYS A 594 -18.67 -18.01 -21.45
CA CYS A 594 -18.35 -16.62 -21.09
C CYS A 594 -19.11 -15.64 -21.99
N ASP A 595 -20.14 -15.05 -21.41
CA ASP A 595 -21.00 -13.99 -21.95
C ASP A 595 -20.26 -12.66 -22.15
N LYS A 596 -19.14 -12.46 -21.43
CA LYS A 596 -18.31 -11.26 -21.56
C LYS A 596 -16.83 -11.57 -21.80
N LYS A 597 -16.53 -11.92 -23.05
CA LYS A 597 -15.19 -12.35 -23.50
C LYS A 597 -14.09 -11.30 -23.30
N THR A 598 -14.39 -10.02 -23.48
CA THR A 598 -13.41 -8.95 -23.28
C THR A 598 -14.05 -7.71 -22.64
N TYR A 599 -13.24 -6.90 -21.95
CA TYR A 599 -13.56 -5.52 -21.60
C TYR A 599 -12.32 -4.66 -21.60
N THR A 600 -12.48 -3.37 -21.81
CA THR A 600 -11.35 -2.48 -22.01
C THR A 600 -11.43 -1.30 -21.05
N GLU A 601 -10.34 -1.04 -20.35
CA GLU A 601 -10.18 0.14 -19.49
C GLU A 601 -9.25 1.16 -20.15
N VAL A 602 -9.66 2.43 -20.06
CA VAL A 602 -8.85 3.56 -20.52
C VAL A 602 -7.88 3.94 -19.40
N VAL A 603 -6.59 3.96 -19.72
CA VAL A 603 -5.53 4.41 -18.81
C VAL A 603 -5.33 5.91 -19.02
N PRO A 604 -5.49 6.75 -17.98
CA PRO A 604 -5.32 8.20 -18.10
C PRO A 604 -3.94 8.59 -18.64
N LYS A 605 -3.87 9.75 -19.30
CA LYS A 605 -2.61 10.31 -19.81
C LYS A 605 -1.59 10.45 -18.70
N THR A 606 -0.32 10.16 -18.99
CA THR A 606 0.77 10.36 -18.03
C THR A 606 1.08 11.85 -17.87
N ALA A 607 1.65 12.25 -16.72
CA ALA A 607 2.06 13.64 -16.51
C ALA A 607 3.13 14.08 -17.54
N HIS A 608 3.13 15.36 -17.91
CA HIS A 608 4.15 15.90 -18.81
C HIS A 608 5.52 15.94 -18.11
N THR A 609 6.53 15.33 -18.74
CA THR A 609 7.94 15.50 -18.34
C THR A 609 8.54 16.66 -19.12
N TYR A 610 8.76 17.80 -18.48
CA TYR A 610 9.34 18.99 -19.12
C TYR A 610 10.87 19.07 -18.92
N GLY A 611 11.58 19.53 -19.94
CA GLY A 611 13.01 19.84 -19.83
C GLY A 611 13.28 21.20 -19.17
N GLU A 612 14.55 21.63 -19.16
CA GLU A 612 14.98 22.91 -18.60
C GLU A 612 14.28 24.11 -19.25
N TRP A 613 14.04 25.14 -18.42
CA TRP A 613 13.50 26.42 -18.89
C TRP A 613 14.50 27.16 -19.77
N LYS A 614 14.09 27.49 -20.99
CA LYS A 614 14.86 28.32 -21.92
C LYS A 614 14.28 29.73 -21.95
N VAL A 615 15.11 30.74 -21.76
CA VAL A 615 14.69 32.13 -21.95
C VAL A 615 14.42 32.37 -23.44
N VAL A 616 13.16 32.66 -23.76
CA VAL A 616 12.68 32.96 -25.11
C VAL A 616 12.78 34.46 -25.40
N LYS A 617 12.50 35.28 -24.39
CA LYS A 617 12.69 36.74 -24.40
C LYS A 617 13.34 37.13 -23.09
N ALA A 618 14.51 37.76 -23.13
CA ALA A 618 15.13 38.29 -21.92
C ALA A 618 14.31 39.47 -21.38
N ALA A 619 14.23 39.58 -20.06
CA ALA A 619 13.61 40.74 -19.43
C ALA A 619 14.50 41.98 -19.56
N THR A 620 13.90 43.15 -19.74
CA THR A 620 14.58 44.45 -19.79
C THR A 620 14.13 45.31 -18.60
N ALA A 621 14.65 46.53 -18.46
CA ALA A 621 14.25 47.45 -17.38
C ALA A 621 12.77 47.89 -17.44
N THR A 622 12.11 47.69 -18.58
CA THR A 622 10.73 48.15 -18.80
C THR A 622 9.80 47.09 -19.38
N GLU A 623 10.31 45.95 -19.85
CA GLU A 623 9.50 44.87 -20.41
C GLU A 623 9.83 43.50 -19.80
N THR A 624 8.80 42.76 -19.39
CA THR A 624 8.96 41.40 -18.87
C THR A 624 9.52 40.46 -19.94
N GLY A 625 10.44 39.59 -19.54
CA GLY A 625 10.92 38.47 -20.34
C GLY A 625 9.96 37.29 -20.32
N VAL A 626 10.26 36.26 -21.10
CA VAL A 626 9.50 35.01 -21.18
C VAL A 626 10.48 33.86 -21.23
N LYS A 627 10.27 32.83 -20.41
CA LYS A 627 10.94 31.53 -20.52
C LYS A 627 9.94 30.46 -20.96
N SER A 628 10.41 29.47 -21.70
CA SER A 628 9.62 28.32 -22.13
C SER A 628 10.35 27.02 -21.83
N ARG A 629 9.62 25.96 -21.48
CA ARG A 629 10.14 24.59 -21.48
C ARG A 629 9.23 23.68 -22.28
N THR A 630 9.82 22.67 -22.90
CA THR A 630 9.14 21.75 -23.79
C THR A 630 9.05 20.38 -23.15
N CYS A 631 7.87 19.76 -23.18
CA CYS A 631 7.71 18.38 -22.76
C CYS A 631 8.55 17.49 -23.66
N THR A 632 9.46 16.72 -23.08
CA THR A 632 10.41 15.88 -23.83
C THR A 632 9.70 14.78 -24.62
N VAL A 633 8.52 14.36 -24.14
CA VAL A 633 7.70 13.28 -24.70
C VAL A 633 6.70 13.78 -25.77
N CYS A 634 5.77 14.68 -25.44
CA CYS A 634 4.71 15.11 -26.38
C CYS A 634 4.96 16.45 -27.08
N LYS A 635 6.09 17.11 -26.79
CA LYS A 635 6.48 18.42 -27.36
C LYS A 635 5.54 19.59 -27.03
N LYS A 636 4.59 19.42 -26.10
CA LYS A 636 3.79 20.54 -25.56
C LYS A 636 4.71 21.56 -24.88
N ASN A 637 4.52 22.84 -25.20
CA ASN A 637 5.28 23.94 -24.62
C ASN A 637 4.55 24.56 -23.43
N GLU A 638 5.31 24.86 -22.39
CA GLU A 638 4.90 25.62 -21.23
C GLU A 638 5.71 26.92 -21.18
N THR A 639 5.07 28.05 -20.92
CA THR A 639 5.70 29.37 -20.88
C THR A 639 5.45 30.07 -19.55
N ALA A 640 6.46 30.74 -19.01
CA ALA A 640 6.39 31.54 -17.79
C ALA A 640 7.04 32.91 -18.01
N ILE A 641 6.53 33.94 -17.33
CA ILE A 641 7.02 35.32 -17.45
C ILE A 641 8.26 35.49 -16.55
N ILE A 642 9.25 36.23 -17.06
CA ILE A 642 10.44 36.67 -16.31
C ILE A 642 10.26 38.16 -15.97
N PRO A 643 10.27 38.56 -14.69
CA PRO A 643 10.11 39.96 -14.29
C PRO A 643 11.19 40.89 -14.88
N VAL A 644 10.87 42.18 -15.05
CA VAL A 644 11.79 43.24 -15.55
C VAL A 644 13.06 43.35 -14.71
N ILE A 645 14.20 43.68 -15.35
CA ILE A 645 15.50 43.85 -14.70
C ILE A 645 15.76 45.33 -14.45
N GLY A 646 15.65 45.77 -13.19
CA GLY A 646 15.93 47.14 -12.76
C GLY A 646 14.68 48.03 -12.64
N GLY A 647 13.58 47.48 -12.13
CA GLY A 647 12.44 48.29 -11.68
C GLY A 647 12.70 48.85 -10.29
N GLU A 648 12.58 50.17 -10.16
CA GLU A 648 12.54 50.90 -8.90
C GLU A 648 11.68 50.13 -7.88
N GLU A 649 12.27 49.73 -6.76
CA GLU A 649 11.50 49.49 -5.55
C GLU A 649 11.06 50.87 -5.05
N PRO A 650 9.77 51.19 -5.02
CA PRO A 650 9.33 52.26 -4.16
C PRO A 650 9.54 51.76 -2.73
N ASP A 651 10.47 52.40 -2.01
CA ASP A 651 10.43 52.41 -0.55
C ASP A 651 8.98 52.74 -0.18
N THR A 652 8.26 51.77 0.39
CA THR A 652 7.00 52.06 1.04
C THR A 652 7.38 52.77 2.34
N PRO A 653 7.01 54.04 2.53
CA PRO A 653 7.16 54.66 3.82
C PRO A 653 6.10 54.04 4.72
N VAL A 654 6.45 53.00 5.47
CA VAL A 654 5.68 52.67 6.68
C VAL A 654 6.06 53.74 7.69
N THR A 655 5.23 54.77 7.71
CA THR A 655 5.19 55.74 8.80
C THR A 655 4.65 54.99 10.03
N ASP A 656 5.37 55.07 11.15
CA ASP A 656 5.04 54.45 12.46
C ASP A 656 3.65 54.85 13.03
N ASP A 657 2.87 55.66 12.31
CA ASP A 657 1.59 56.24 12.75
C ASP A 657 0.37 55.80 11.90
N SER A 658 0.52 54.82 10.98
CA SER A 658 -0.60 54.33 10.15
C SER A 658 -1.31 53.11 10.74
N TYR A 659 -2.65 53.06 10.60
CA TYR A 659 -3.48 51.99 11.17
C TYR A 659 -4.05 51.13 10.05
N THR A 660 -3.74 49.83 10.04
CA THR A 660 -4.06 48.91 8.94
C THR A 660 -4.97 47.76 9.39
N LYS A 661 -5.69 47.14 8.43
CA LYS A 661 -6.49 45.93 8.68
C LYS A 661 -6.64 45.06 7.43
N ASP A 662 -6.26 43.79 7.56
CA ASP A 662 -6.69 42.67 6.71
C ASP A 662 -7.71 41.77 7.43
N PHE A 663 -8.31 40.81 6.71
CA PHE A 663 -9.34 39.92 7.25
C PHE A 663 -8.88 38.46 7.41
N SER A 664 -7.58 38.19 7.26
CA SER A 664 -7.00 36.84 7.42
C SER A 664 -7.32 36.29 8.81
N ASN A 665 -7.12 37.12 9.84
CA ASN A 665 -7.41 36.83 11.25
C ASN A 665 -8.83 37.24 11.71
N GLY A 666 -9.80 37.29 10.78
CA GLY A 666 -11.18 37.64 11.10
C GLY A 666 -11.37 39.13 11.40
N LEU A 667 -12.36 39.47 12.24
CA LEU A 667 -12.82 40.87 12.41
C LEU A 667 -12.07 41.65 13.51
N THR A 668 -11.22 41.02 14.32
CA THR A 668 -10.54 41.64 15.46
C THR A 668 -9.54 42.73 15.03
N SER A 669 -9.59 43.91 15.67
CA SER A 669 -8.64 45.01 15.45
C SER A 669 -8.58 45.92 16.69
N ASP A 670 -7.40 46.44 17.00
CA ASP A 670 -7.18 47.36 18.13
C ASP A 670 -7.61 48.81 17.81
N PHE A 671 -7.84 49.13 16.54
CA PHE A 671 -8.19 50.48 16.08
C PHE A 671 -9.58 50.54 15.41
N PHE A 672 -9.93 49.54 14.61
CA PHE A 672 -11.21 49.50 13.89
C PHE A 672 -12.22 48.63 14.65
N THR A 673 -13.40 49.16 14.94
CA THR A 673 -14.53 48.36 15.43
C THR A 673 -15.36 47.89 14.23
N ILE A 674 -15.38 46.58 13.97
CA ILE A 674 -15.94 45.99 12.75
C ILE A 674 -17.07 45.03 13.09
N THR A 675 -18.21 45.20 12.43
CA THR A 675 -19.36 44.28 12.46
C THR A 675 -19.70 43.84 11.04
N GLY A 676 -19.99 42.55 10.85
CA GLY A 676 -20.27 41.97 9.54
C GLY A 676 -19.90 40.49 9.48
N SER A 677 -19.70 39.96 8.27
CA SER A 677 -19.26 38.57 8.06
C SER A 677 -18.13 38.51 7.05
N THR A 678 -17.10 37.73 7.35
CA THR A 678 -15.98 37.48 6.43
C THR A 678 -16.32 36.39 5.40
N SER A 679 -15.55 36.32 4.32
CA SER A 679 -15.61 35.24 3.34
C SER A 679 -14.27 35.03 2.66
N ASP A 680 -13.92 33.76 2.43
CA ASP A 680 -12.76 33.27 1.66
C ASP A 680 -13.16 32.80 0.24
N SER A 681 -14.43 32.44 0.05
CA SER A 681 -14.99 32.05 -1.26
C SER A 681 -15.26 33.20 -2.24
N LYS A 682 -14.76 34.42 -1.98
CA LYS A 682 -15.02 35.61 -2.80
C LYS A 682 -13.85 36.02 -3.69
N GLY A 683 -12.84 35.17 -3.87
CA GLY A 683 -11.65 35.47 -4.69
C GLY A 683 -10.62 36.29 -3.93
N SER A 684 -9.62 36.85 -4.62
CA SER A 684 -8.52 37.59 -4.02
C SER A 684 -8.26 38.95 -4.69
N VAL A 685 -7.44 39.79 -4.04
CA VAL A 685 -6.89 41.03 -4.61
C VAL A 685 -5.42 41.18 -4.25
N THR A 686 -4.62 41.77 -5.13
CA THR A 686 -3.23 42.12 -4.84
C THR A 686 -3.11 43.63 -4.65
N TYR A 687 -2.57 44.06 -3.52
CA TYR A 687 -2.32 45.47 -3.20
C TYR A 687 -0.93 45.61 -2.56
N ASN A 688 -0.13 46.57 -3.05
CA ASN A 688 1.27 46.76 -2.66
C ASN A 688 2.10 45.46 -2.66
N GLY A 689 1.90 44.60 -3.66
CA GLY A 689 2.65 43.33 -3.80
C GLY A 689 2.19 42.20 -2.87
N VAL A 690 1.22 42.43 -1.99
CA VAL A 690 0.63 41.42 -1.10
C VAL A 690 -0.71 40.96 -1.64
N THR A 691 -0.95 39.65 -1.68
CA THR A 691 -2.23 39.07 -2.11
C THR A 691 -3.09 38.74 -0.89
N TYR A 692 -4.31 39.29 -0.87
CA TYR A 692 -5.32 39.07 0.16
C TYR A 692 -6.44 38.21 -0.43
N ASP A 693 -6.74 37.07 0.20
CA ASP A 693 -7.72 36.07 -0.26
C ASP A 693 -8.95 35.95 0.65
N LYS A 694 -8.94 36.66 1.79
CA LYS A 694 -10.07 36.76 2.72
C LYS A 694 -10.57 38.20 2.81
N CYS A 695 -11.89 38.37 2.75
CA CYS A 695 -12.53 39.67 2.70
C CYS A 695 -13.64 39.83 3.75
N LEU A 696 -14.01 41.09 4.02
CA LEU A 696 -15.26 41.47 4.66
C LEU A 696 -16.33 41.70 3.59
N LYS A 697 -17.48 41.03 3.73
CA LYS A 697 -18.63 41.26 2.85
C LYS A 697 -19.32 42.56 3.23
N MET A 698 -19.44 43.51 2.31
CA MET A 698 -20.17 44.76 2.51
C MET A 698 -21.67 44.53 2.27
N GLU A 699 -22.34 43.93 3.27
CA GLU A 699 -23.76 43.58 3.28
C GLU A 699 -24.57 44.51 4.21
N GLY A 700 -25.89 44.37 4.26
CA GLY A 700 -26.79 45.35 4.91
C GLY A 700 -26.57 45.58 6.41
N LYS A 701 -25.86 44.67 7.10
CA LYS A 701 -25.51 44.81 8.53
C LYS A 701 -24.04 45.18 8.76
N THR A 702 -23.25 45.35 7.68
CA THR A 702 -21.81 45.60 7.80
C THR A 702 -21.55 47.05 8.16
N ASN A 703 -20.79 47.26 9.24
CA ASN A 703 -20.44 48.57 9.76
C ASN A 703 -19.02 48.56 10.34
N ILE A 704 -18.19 49.51 9.92
CA ILE A 704 -16.84 49.75 10.44
C ILE A 704 -16.83 51.14 11.08
N THR A 705 -16.35 51.24 12.31
CA THR A 705 -16.22 52.52 13.02
C THR A 705 -14.86 52.66 13.67
N PHE A 706 -14.31 53.88 13.65
CA PHE A 706 -13.07 54.22 14.36
C PHE A 706 -13.05 55.72 14.68
N LYS A 707 -12.14 56.16 15.55
CA LYS A 707 -11.93 57.59 15.87
C LYS A 707 -10.59 58.05 15.28
N ALA A 708 -10.64 58.85 14.22
CA ALA A 708 -9.45 59.43 13.59
C ALA A 708 -8.79 60.44 14.55
N PRO A 709 -7.53 60.24 14.97
CA PRO A 709 -6.83 61.11 15.92
C PRO A 709 -6.44 62.49 15.33
N SER A 710 -6.35 62.60 14.01
CA SER A 710 -5.97 63.80 13.27
C SER A 710 -6.72 63.84 11.92
N LYS A 711 -6.51 64.86 11.09
CA LYS A 711 -6.90 64.78 9.68
C LYS A 711 -6.00 63.76 8.99
N GLY A 712 -6.47 63.01 8.00
CA GLY A 712 -5.69 61.98 7.33
C GLY A 712 -6.40 61.40 6.12
N LYS A 713 -5.83 60.34 5.52
CA LYS A 713 -6.43 59.62 4.39
C LYS A 713 -6.83 58.21 4.79
N LEU A 714 -8.04 57.79 4.43
CA LEU A 714 -8.51 56.42 4.54
C LEU A 714 -8.52 55.78 3.15
N THR A 715 -7.78 54.68 2.99
CA THR A 715 -7.72 53.88 1.78
C THR A 715 -8.40 52.54 2.01
N LEU A 716 -9.32 52.17 1.11
CA LEU A 716 -10.09 50.93 1.12
C LEU A 716 -9.83 50.16 -0.19
N VAL A 717 -9.49 48.89 -0.08
CA VAL A 717 -9.12 48.03 -1.22
C VAL A 717 -10.19 46.95 -1.40
N PHE A 718 -10.87 46.97 -2.54
CA PHE A 718 -11.94 46.04 -2.90
C PHE A 718 -11.49 45.06 -3.99
N GLY A 719 -12.24 43.97 -4.21
CA GLY A 719 -11.92 43.04 -5.29
C GLY A 719 -12.74 41.74 -5.28
N GLY A 720 -12.11 40.67 -5.78
CA GLY A 720 -12.68 39.33 -5.79
C GLY A 720 -13.54 38.99 -7.01
N THR A 721 -14.41 37.98 -6.88
CA THR A 721 -15.29 37.45 -7.95
C THR A 721 -16.43 38.40 -8.33
N THR A 722 -16.62 39.48 -7.57
CA THR A 722 -17.62 40.51 -7.82
C THR A 722 -16.93 41.78 -8.28
N ALA A 723 -17.29 42.30 -9.46
CA ALA A 723 -16.76 43.58 -9.95
C ALA A 723 -17.03 44.70 -8.92
N ALA A 724 -15.97 45.37 -8.46
CA ALA A 724 -16.04 46.46 -7.48
C ALA A 724 -15.91 47.84 -8.14
N SER A 725 -15.11 47.97 -9.20
CA SER A 725 -15.00 49.19 -10.01
C SER A 725 -16.36 49.77 -10.40
N GLY A 726 -16.54 51.08 -10.16
CA GLY A 726 -17.76 51.82 -10.46
C GLY A 726 -18.89 51.66 -9.44
N LYS A 727 -18.73 50.81 -8.42
CA LYS A 727 -19.67 50.69 -7.29
C LYS A 727 -19.31 51.65 -6.16
N THR A 728 -20.17 51.75 -5.14
CA THR A 728 -20.04 52.72 -4.06
C THR A 728 -19.87 52.09 -2.68
N VAL A 729 -19.14 52.79 -1.81
CA VAL A 729 -19.06 52.56 -0.36
C VAL A 729 -19.36 53.87 0.36
N ASN A 730 -20.11 53.83 1.47
CA ASN A 730 -20.46 55.03 2.20
C ASN A 730 -19.45 55.30 3.31
N VAL A 731 -18.76 56.45 3.25
CA VAL A 731 -17.88 56.93 4.33
C VAL A 731 -18.50 58.17 4.95
N ASN A 732 -18.78 58.12 6.26
CA ASN A 732 -19.54 59.14 7.00
C ASN A 732 -20.87 59.51 6.33
N GLY A 733 -21.56 58.50 5.78
CA GLY A 733 -22.84 58.68 5.06
C GLY A 733 -22.72 59.27 3.66
N THR A 734 -21.51 59.57 3.18
CA THR A 734 -21.28 60.05 1.81
C THR A 734 -20.79 58.91 0.92
N ALA A 735 -21.42 58.71 -0.23
CA ALA A 735 -21.03 57.67 -1.18
C ALA A 735 -19.71 58.02 -1.88
N ALA A 736 -18.74 57.12 -1.80
CA ALA A 736 -17.47 57.17 -2.51
C ALA A 736 -17.42 56.04 -3.55
N THR A 737 -17.12 56.40 -4.79
CA THR A 737 -17.05 55.44 -5.91
C THR A 737 -15.70 54.74 -5.94
N VAL A 738 -15.73 53.42 -6.08
CA VAL A 738 -14.56 52.55 -6.23
C VAL A 738 -13.93 52.77 -7.60
N GLY A 739 -12.63 53.08 -7.62
CA GLY A 739 -11.85 53.31 -8.82
C GLY A 739 -11.70 52.06 -9.69
N THR A 740 -11.16 52.24 -10.89
CA THR A 740 -10.87 51.13 -11.83
C THR A 740 -9.77 50.19 -11.32
N ASP A 741 -8.96 50.67 -10.39
CA ASP A 741 -7.97 49.92 -9.61
C ASP A 741 -8.59 49.15 -8.42
N ASN A 742 -9.90 49.23 -8.24
CA ASN A 742 -10.66 48.74 -7.09
C ASN A 742 -10.33 49.41 -5.75
N ILE A 743 -9.76 50.62 -5.79
CA ILE A 743 -9.37 51.36 -4.58
C ILE A 743 -10.29 52.57 -4.38
N VAL A 744 -10.59 52.88 -3.12
CA VAL A 744 -11.20 54.14 -2.69
C VAL A 744 -10.25 54.82 -1.73
N THR A 745 -9.90 56.08 -1.99
CA THR A 745 -9.17 56.93 -1.05
C THR A 745 -10.02 58.14 -0.71
N VAL A 746 -10.25 58.38 0.58
CA VAL A 746 -11.02 59.54 1.06
C VAL A 746 -10.26 60.30 2.12
N ASP A 747 -10.32 61.62 2.06
CA ASP A 747 -9.82 62.47 3.14
C ASP A 747 -10.79 62.38 4.33
N VAL A 748 -10.25 62.11 5.51
CA VAL A 748 -11.00 62.07 6.77
C VAL A 748 -10.49 63.15 7.71
N VAL A 749 -11.41 63.75 8.44
CA VAL A 749 -11.09 64.74 9.49
C VAL A 749 -11.00 64.07 10.85
N THR A 750 -10.35 64.72 11.81
CA THR A 750 -10.32 64.28 13.20
C THR A 750 -11.73 64.03 13.75
N GLY A 751 -11.95 62.89 14.41
CA GLY A 751 -13.25 62.53 14.99
C GLY A 751 -13.73 61.14 14.58
N ASN A 752 -15.00 60.83 14.86
CA ASN A 752 -15.56 59.51 14.56
C ASN A 752 -15.76 59.34 13.05
N VAL A 753 -15.28 58.23 12.51
CA VAL A 753 -15.44 57.82 11.12
C VAL A 753 -16.25 56.53 11.06
N THR A 754 -17.20 56.46 10.13
CA THR A 754 -18.07 55.31 9.90
C THR A 754 -18.02 54.90 8.44
N VAL A 755 -17.78 53.61 8.16
CA VAL A 755 -17.83 53.04 6.81
C VAL A 755 -18.94 51.99 6.75
N THR A 756 -19.88 52.18 5.83
CA THR A 756 -21.06 51.33 5.64
C THR A 756 -21.26 50.98 4.17
N LYS A 757 -22.14 50.02 3.91
CA LYS A 757 -22.49 49.60 2.55
C LYS A 757 -23.07 50.76 1.73
N GLY A 758 -22.51 50.98 0.54
CA GLY A 758 -23.21 51.61 -0.59
C GLY A 758 -23.83 50.52 -1.45
N ASP A 759 -22.98 49.82 -2.20
CA ASP A 759 -23.31 48.63 -3.00
C ASP A 759 -22.78 47.33 -2.37
N ALA A 760 -23.28 46.18 -2.84
CA ALA A 760 -22.75 44.88 -2.44
C ALA A 760 -21.38 44.63 -3.12
N ILE A 761 -20.31 44.72 -2.32
CA ILE A 761 -18.90 44.54 -2.68
C ILE A 761 -18.12 43.86 -1.53
N ASN A 762 -16.87 43.46 -1.79
CA ASN A 762 -16.03 42.76 -0.82
C ASN A 762 -14.76 43.57 -0.55
N LEU A 763 -14.53 43.93 0.72
CA LEU A 763 -13.37 44.71 1.18
C LEU A 763 -12.27 43.74 1.65
N PHE A 764 -11.06 43.87 1.11
CA PHE A 764 -9.94 42.96 1.38
C PHE A 764 -8.87 43.58 2.29
N TYR A 765 -8.67 44.90 2.19
CA TYR A 765 -7.69 45.62 2.99
C TYR A 765 -8.11 47.07 3.24
N MET A 766 -7.72 47.64 4.39
CA MET A 766 -7.89 49.07 4.65
C MET A 766 -6.73 49.66 5.46
N VAL A 767 -6.47 50.95 5.25
CA VAL A 767 -5.46 51.73 5.99
C VAL A 767 -5.91 53.17 6.21
N TYR A 768 -5.67 53.71 7.42
CA TYR A 768 -5.82 55.13 7.74
C TYR A 768 -4.45 55.77 8.07
N THR A 769 -4.14 56.89 7.43
CA THR A 769 -2.85 57.62 7.54
C THR A 769 -3.05 59.09 7.94
N PRO A 770 -2.58 59.53 9.13
CA PRO A 770 -2.55 60.94 9.56
C PRO A 770 -1.87 61.93 8.59
N SER A 771 -2.37 63.17 8.49
CA SER A 771 -1.80 64.31 7.74
C SER A 771 -0.82 65.10 8.60
N GLY A 772 0.40 65.35 8.09
CA GLY A 772 1.43 66.14 8.78
C GLY A 772 2.81 65.46 8.88
N THR A 773 2.97 64.26 8.35
CA THR A 773 4.27 63.61 8.16
C THR A 773 5.04 64.31 7.04
N SER A 774 6.02 65.14 7.39
CA SER A 774 6.84 65.87 6.40
C SER A 774 7.95 64.98 5.84
N GLU A 775 7.98 64.87 4.52
CA GLU A 775 9.15 64.45 3.74
C GLU A 775 10.26 65.52 3.83
N THR A 776 11.50 65.11 4.05
CA THR A 776 12.68 65.89 3.68
C THR A 776 13.40 65.15 2.55
N THR A 777 13.27 65.68 1.33
CA THR A 777 13.97 65.16 0.15
C THR A 777 15.43 65.60 0.19
N HIS A 778 16.31 64.63 0.35
CA HIS A 778 17.72 64.76 -0.02
C HIS A 778 17.94 63.89 -1.25
N THR A 779 18.47 64.47 -2.32
CA THR A 779 18.72 63.74 -3.56
C THR A 779 20.09 63.10 -3.47
N HIS A 780 20.12 61.78 -3.32
CA HIS A 780 21.37 61.05 -3.41
C HIS A 780 21.81 60.91 -4.86
N LYS A 781 23.07 61.20 -5.14
CA LYS A 781 23.74 60.79 -6.37
C LYS A 781 24.74 59.71 -6.01
N TYR A 782 24.52 58.50 -6.49
CA TYR A 782 25.38 57.35 -6.21
C TYR A 782 26.21 56.97 -7.43
N GLU A 783 27.50 56.69 -7.22
CA GLU A 783 28.32 55.98 -8.19
C GLU A 783 28.44 54.51 -7.79
N SER A 784 28.24 53.61 -8.74
CA SER A 784 28.30 52.17 -8.51
C SER A 784 29.64 51.59 -8.96
N LYS A 785 30.17 50.65 -8.18
CA LYS A 785 31.39 49.91 -8.50
C LYS A 785 31.23 48.47 -8.03
N ILE A 786 31.54 47.51 -8.90
CA ILE A 786 31.64 46.11 -8.48
C ILE A 786 32.87 45.97 -7.57
N THR A 787 32.64 45.79 -6.28
CA THR A 787 33.68 45.65 -5.26
C THR A 787 34.04 44.19 -5.02
N LYS A 788 33.12 43.28 -5.30
CA LYS A 788 33.35 41.83 -5.37
C LYS A 788 32.69 41.28 -6.63
N GLN A 789 33.46 40.68 -7.53
CA GLN A 789 32.88 40.03 -8.70
C GLN A 789 32.12 38.77 -8.30
N ALA A 790 30.96 38.54 -8.91
CA ALA A 790 30.23 37.29 -8.72
C ALA A 790 30.99 36.14 -9.39
N THR A 791 31.16 35.04 -8.65
CA THR A 791 31.70 33.77 -9.14
C THR A 791 30.54 32.80 -9.41
N CYS A 792 30.83 31.55 -9.77
CA CYS A 792 29.77 30.57 -10.04
C CYS A 792 28.95 30.23 -8.79
N THR A 793 29.57 30.29 -7.61
CA THR A 793 28.97 29.90 -6.33
C THR A 793 28.82 31.05 -5.35
N GLU A 794 29.69 32.07 -5.42
CA GLU A 794 29.62 33.22 -4.55
C GLU A 794 29.00 34.40 -5.26
N ALA A 795 27.97 34.96 -4.63
CA ALA A 795 27.38 36.20 -5.06
C ALA A 795 28.43 37.33 -4.98
N GLY A 796 28.45 38.15 -6.03
CA GLY A 796 29.25 39.35 -6.09
C GLY A 796 28.61 40.47 -5.28
N VAL A 797 29.31 41.59 -5.18
CA VAL A 797 28.87 42.78 -4.47
C VAL A 797 29.07 43.98 -5.37
N LEU A 798 27.98 44.65 -5.69
CA LEU A 798 27.94 45.95 -6.36
C LEU A 798 27.76 47.00 -5.27
N THR A 799 28.75 47.85 -5.06
CA THR A 799 28.70 48.90 -4.03
C THR A 799 28.38 50.24 -4.66
N TYR A 800 27.39 50.92 -4.11
CA TYR A 800 26.96 52.27 -4.47
C TYR A 800 27.49 53.24 -3.42
N THR A 801 28.21 54.28 -3.84
CA THR A 801 28.79 55.30 -2.95
C THR A 801 28.17 56.67 -3.23
N CYS A 802 27.64 57.32 -2.19
CA CYS A 802 27.03 58.64 -2.28
C CYS A 802 28.11 59.68 -2.60
N ILE A 803 28.01 60.34 -3.76
CA ILE A 803 28.88 61.43 -4.21
C ILE A 803 28.22 62.81 -4.11
N SER A 804 27.09 62.92 -3.42
CA SER A 804 26.37 64.20 -3.28
C SER A 804 27.21 65.18 -2.44
N THR A 805 27.41 66.40 -2.95
CA THR A 805 28.26 67.44 -2.34
C THR A 805 27.50 68.45 -1.49
N THR A 806 26.19 68.28 -1.28
CA THR A 806 25.35 69.16 -0.45
C THR A 806 24.53 68.36 0.56
N GLY A 807 24.67 68.68 1.85
CA GLY A 807 24.03 67.99 2.97
C GLY A 807 24.81 66.79 3.50
N THR A 808 24.64 66.45 4.78
CA THR A 808 25.22 65.24 5.38
C THR A 808 24.50 64.00 4.83
N CYS A 809 25.24 63.10 4.20
CA CYS A 809 24.71 61.86 3.60
C CYS A 809 24.72 60.75 4.68
N ASP A 810 23.55 60.39 5.19
CA ASP A 810 23.42 59.49 6.36
C ASP A 810 23.79 58.03 6.02
N LYS A 811 23.59 57.62 4.76
CA LYS A 811 24.09 56.36 4.17
C LYS A 811 25.12 56.64 3.07
N LYS A 812 26.39 56.69 3.46
CA LYS A 812 27.51 56.96 2.53
C LYS A 812 27.72 55.87 1.49
N THR A 813 27.41 54.62 1.81
CA THR A 813 27.50 53.49 0.89
C THR A 813 26.39 52.48 1.16
N TYR A 814 25.83 51.87 0.12
CA TYR A 814 25.06 50.65 0.26
C TYR A 814 25.50 49.63 -0.80
N THR A 815 25.22 48.36 -0.57
CA THR A 815 25.67 47.27 -1.45
C THR A 815 24.51 46.42 -1.89
N GLU A 816 24.46 46.14 -3.18
CA GLU A 816 23.58 45.12 -3.74
C GLU A 816 24.38 43.85 -4.01
N THR A 817 23.74 42.72 -3.76
CA THR A 817 24.29 41.41 -4.05
C THR A 817 24.09 41.12 -5.53
N ILE A 818 25.18 40.96 -6.27
CA ILE A 818 25.14 40.44 -7.63
C ILE A 818 24.93 38.93 -7.49
N PRO A 819 23.83 38.34 -7.96
CA PRO A 819 23.61 36.90 -7.83
C PRO A 819 24.80 36.12 -8.37
N ALA A 820 25.14 35.00 -7.71
CA ALA A 820 26.17 34.11 -8.22
C ALA A 820 25.83 33.74 -9.66
N LYS A 821 26.85 33.67 -10.53
CA LYS A 821 26.64 33.51 -11.99
C LYS A 821 25.99 32.18 -12.36
N GLY A 822 25.86 31.26 -11.40
CA GLY A 822 25.51 29.89 -11.64
C GLY A 822 26.62 29.18 -12.41
N HIS A 823 26.43 27.90 -12.62
CA HIS A 823 27.39 27.09 -13.35
C HIS A 823 27.00 26.98 -14.82
N SER A 824 27.94 27.31 -15.71
CA SER A 824 27.83 27.03 -17.14
C SER A 824 28.49 25.69 -17.44
N PHE A 825 27.73 24.61 -17.40
CA PHE A 825 28.26 23.26 -17.64
C PHE A 825 28.46 22.97 -19.13
N SER A 826 29.59 22.36 -19.47
CA SER A 826 29.87 21.89 -20.83
C SER A 826 28.86 20.84 -21.27
N THR A 827 28.52 20.78 -22.55
CA THR A 827 27.73 19.68 -23.11
C THR A 827 28.57 18.43 -23.39
N GLU A 828 29.89 18.56 -23.34
CA GLU A 828 30.83 17.45 -23.55
C GLU A 828 31.13 16.74 -22.22
N TRP A 829 31.09 15.41 -22.25
CA TRP A 829 31.39 14.58 -21.09
C TRP A 829 32.90 14.52 -20.86
N THR A 830 33.33 14.77 -19.62
CA THR A 830 34.73 14.61 -19.23
C THR A 830 34.84 13.42 -18.27
N VAL A 831 35.72 12.47 -18.57
CA VAL A 831 36.03 11.38 -17.64
C VAL A 831 36.85 11.95 -16.48
N ASP A 832 36.26 11.90 -15.29
CA ASP A 832 36.83 12.42 -14.06
C ASP A 832 37.80 11.44 -13.41
N VAL A 833 37.42 10.17 -13.44
CA VAL A 833 38.19 9.04 -12.92
C VAL A 833 37.96 7.91 -13.90
N GLU A 834 39.03 7.41 -14.51
CA GLU A 834 38.94 6.24 -15.38
C GLU A 834 38.48 5.02 -14.56
N ALA A 835 37.57 4.23 -15.14
CA ALA A 835 37.09 3.02 -14.50
C ALA A 835 38.17 1.94 -14.52
N THR A 836 38.35 1.25 -13.41
CA THR A 836 39.21 0.05 -13.31
C THR A 836 38.35 -1.21 -13.18
N GLU A 837 38.97 -2.39 -13.17
CA GLU A 837 38.26 -3.68 -13.09
C GLU A 837 37.39 -3.81 -11.83
N THR A 838 37.81 -3.17 -10.73
CA THR A 838 37.14 -3.27 -9.41
C THR A 838 36.58 -1.94 -8.91
N THR A 839 37.03 -0.81 -9.45
CA THR A 839 36.61 0.51 -9.00
C THR A 839 35.88 1.22 -10.14
N PRO A 840 34.58 1.53 -9.98
CA PRO A 840 33.87 2.35 -10.94
C PRO A 840 34.55 3.70 -11.13
N GLY A 841 34.69 4.09 -12.38
CA GLY A 841 35.13 5.43 -12.76
C GLY A 841 33.98 6.43 -12.62
N SER A 842 34.22 7.66 -13.00
CA SER A 842 33.18 8.69 -13.06
C SER A 842 33.44 9.60 -14.24
N LYS A 843 32.36 10.13 -14.81
CA LYS A 843 32.39 11.24 -15.75
C LYS A 843 31.36 12.27 -15.36
N SER A 844 31.60 13.51 -15.73
CA SER A 844 30.71 14.62 -15.44
C SER A 844 30.81 15.68 -16.49
N HIS A 845 29.83 16.58 -16.49
CA HIS A 845 29.91 17.83 -17.21
C HIS A 845 30.55 18.89 -16.30
N HIS A 846 31.70 19.40 -16.71
CA HIS A 846 32.45 20.40 -15.95
C HIS A 846 31.93 21.78 -16.28
N CYS A 847 31.89 22.65 -15.27
CA CYS A 847 31.62 24.04 -15.50
C CYS A 847 32.78 24.66 -16.28
N THR A 848 32.47 25.34 -17.39
CA THR A 848 33.48 25.98 -18.24
C THR A 848 34.11 27.22 -17.59
N VAL A 849 33.65 27.58 -16.40
CA VAL A 849 34.06 28.79 -15.65
C VAL A 849 34.68 28.45 -14.28
N CYS A 850 34.44 27.27 -13.70
CA CYS A 850 35.04 26.82 -12.44
C CYS A 850 35.07 25.29 -12.34
N ASP A 851 35.71 24.72 -11.32
CA ASP A 851 35.90 23.26 -11.21
C ASP A 851 34.65 22.48 -10.74
N ALA A 852 33.50 23.13 -10.67
CA ALA A 852 32.25 22.48 -10.30
C ALA A 852 31.78 21.50 -11.39
N LYS A 853 31.15 20.41 -10.96
CA LYS A 853 30.72 19.30 -11.81
C LYS A 853 29.21 19.08 -11.67
N THR A 854 28.52 18.80 -12.77
CA THR A 854 27.11 18.35 -12.78
C THR A 854 26.98 17.05 -13.56
N ASP A 855 25.82 16.42 -13.43
CA ASP A 855 25.47 15.17 -14.10
C ASP A 855 26.56 14.11 -13.88
N VAL A 856 27.12 14.06 -12.66
CA VAL A 856 28.18 13.11 -12.31
C VAL A 856 27.60 11.71 -12.44
N THR A 857 28.03 10.99 -13.48
CA THR A 857 27.61 9.63 -13.75
C THR A 857 28.76 8.70 -13.48
N VAL A 858 28.45 7.63 -12.76
CA VAL A 858 29.40 6.55 -12.52
C VAL A 858 29.65 5.86 -13.85
N ILE A 859 30.92 5.82 -14.29
CA ILE A 859 31.34 4.89 -15.32
C ILE A 859 31.46 3.55 -14.59
N PRO A 860 30.62 2.54 -14.90
CA PRO A 860 30.70 1.27 -14.22
C PRO A 860 32.12 0.72 -14.30
N ALA A 861 32.60 0.08 -13.22
CA ALA A 861 33.87 -0.65 -13.25
C ALA A 861 33.91 -1.51 -14.52
N THR A 862 35.05 -1.58 -15.20
CA THR A 862 35.19 -2.33 -16.46
C THR A 862 34.88 -3.83 -16.27
N GLY A 863 34.79 -4.25 -15.00
CA GLY A 863 34.39 -5.58 -14.58
C GLY A 863 35.59 -6.50 -14.53
N PRO A 864 35.54 -7.55 -13.71
CA PRO A 864 36.53 -8.60 -13.78
C PRO A 864 36.38 -9.32 -15.13
N LYS A 865 37.51 -9.59 -15.80
CA LYS A 865 37.50 -10.45 -16.97
C LYS A 865 37.15 -11.87 -16.53
N TYR A 866 35.94 -12.31 -16.84
CA TYR A 866 35.51 -13.67 -16.56
C TYR A 866 36.10 -14.62 -17.60
N ASP A 867 36.66 -15.73 -17.11
CA ASP A 867 37.17 -16.78 -17.96
C ASP A 867 36.00 -17.53 -18.60
N ALA A 868 35.84 -17.38 -19.92
CA ALA A 868 34.79 -18.05 -20.68
C ALA A 868 34.87 -19.58 -20.56
N SER A 869 36.06 -20.16 -20.35
CA SER A 869 36.23 -21.60 -20.20
C SER A 869 35.63 -22.12 -18.87
N TYR A 870 35.64 -21.30 -17.82
CA TYR A 870 35.06 -21.65 -16.53
C TYR A 870 33.52 -21.72 -16.58
N TYR A 871 32.89 -20.82 -17.34
CA TYR A 871 31.44 -20.75 -17.46
C TYR A 871 30.86 -21.56 -18.62
N ALA A 872 31.69 -22.12 -19.50
CA ALA A 872 31.30 -22.94 -20.63
C ALA A 872 30.27 -24.07 -20.32
N PRO A 873 30.25 -24.69 -19.12
CA PRO A 873 29.20 -25.63 -18.72
C PRO A 873 27.76 -25.11 -18.74
N VAL A 874 27.56 -23.80 -18.58
CA VAL A 874 26.24 -23.17 -18.42
C VAL A 874 26.03 -21.95 -19.31
N PHE A 875 27.05 -21.58 -20.10
CA PHE A 875 27.06 -20.39 -20.93
C PHE A 875 27.60 -20.70 -22.33
N ASP A 876 26.87 -20.23 -23.34
CA ASP A 876 27.24 -20.17 -24.74
C ASP A 876 26.85 -18.78 -25.27
N ALA A 877 27.82 -18.02 -25.77
CA ALA A 877 27.61 -16.61 -26.10
C ALA A 877 26.64 -16.40 -27.28
N GLU A 878 26.67 -17.31 -28.27
CA GLU A 878 25.80 -17.23 -29.44
C GLU A 878 24.37 -17.56 -29.03
N TYR A 879 24.17 -18.68 -28.32
CA TYR A 879 22.88 -19.06 -27.76
C TYR A 879 22.31 -17.97 -26.85
N TYR A 880 23.12 -17.40 -25.96
CA TYR A 880 22.64 -16.40 -25.01
C TYR A 880 22.21 -15.10 -25.70
N LEU A 881 22.95 -14.63 -26.70
CA LEU A 881 22.57 -13.42 -27.44
C LEU A 881 21.37 -13.66 -28.35
N GLU A 882 21.23 -14.85 -28.94
CA GLU A 882 20.08 -15.19 -29.79
C GLU A 882 18.77 -15.30 -29.02
N ASN A 883 18.83 -15.82 -27.80
CA ASN A 883 17.66 -15.96 -26.93
C ASN A 883 17.35 -14.69 -26.11
N ASN A 884 18.22 -13.67 -26.18
CA ASN A 884 18.04 -12.39 -25.47
C ASN A 884 18.28 -11.23 -26.45
N ILE A 885 17.30 -10.99 -27.34
CA ILE A 885 17.39 -10.08 -28.49
C ILE A 885 17.73 -8.64 -28.07
N GLU A 886 17.29 -8.20 -26.89
CA GLU A 886 17.63 -6.89 -26.35
C GLU A 886 19.13 -6.74 -26.05
N LEU A 887 19.79 -7.83 -25.64
CA LEU A 887 21.24 -7.85 -25.45
C LEU A 887 21.96 -7.89 -26.80
N LYS A 888 21.40 -8.61 -27.79
CA LYS A 888 21.93 -8.62 -29.15
C LYS A 888 21.86 -7.25 -29.82
N TRP A 889 20.80 -6.47 -29.56
CA TRP A 889 20.71 -5.07 -30.01
C TRP A 889 21.72 -4.16 -29.29
N ALA A 890 21.95 -4.38 -27.99
CA ALA A 890 22.86 -3.54 -27.20
C ALA A 890 24.35 -3.87 -27.43
N TYR A 891 24.69 -5.15 -27.61
CA TYR A 891 26.07 -5.64 -27.61
C TYR A 891 26.52 -6.19 -28.98
N GLY A 892 25.61 -6.40 -29.93
CA GLY A 892 25.90 -7.12 -31.16
C GLY A 892 26.25 -8.58 -30.87
N ASN A 893 27.29 -9.10 -31.53
CA ASN A 893 27.82 -10.46 -31.33
C ASN A 893 29.04 -10.49 -30.37
N ASP A 894 29.14 -9.52 -29.46
CA ASP A 894 30.28 -9.39 -28.53
C ASP A 894 30.17 -10.40 -27.37
N ALA A 895 30.94 -11.49 -27.47
CA ALA A 895 30.93 -12.60 -26.52
C ALA A 895 31.42 -12.21 -25.11
N GLU A 896 32.34 -11.24 -25.00
CA GLU A 896 32.87 -10.79 -23.70
C GLU A 896 31.81 -9.98 -22.95
N LYS A 897 31.09 -9.09 -23.66
CA LYS A 897 29.94 -8.37 -23.08
C LYS A 897 28.79 -9.31 -22.71
N ALA A 898 28.53 -10.32 -23.53
CA ALA A 898 27.51 -11.33 -23.25
C ALA A 898 27.82 -12.13 -21.96
N LEU A 899 29.07 -12.58 -21.80
CA LEU A 899 29.51 -13.29 -20.61
C LEU A 899 29.47 -12.39 -19.36
N ASN A 900 29.97 -11.16 -19.47
CA ASN A 900 29.92 -10.19 -18.38
C ASN A 900 28.48 -9.90 -17.94
N HIS A 901 27.54 -9.80 -18.88
CA HIS A 901 26.13 -9.64 -18.58
C HIS A 901 25.53 -10.88 -17.90
N PHE A 902 25.82 -12.07 -18.43
CA PHE A 902 25.32 -13.32 -17.88
C PHE A 902 25.78 -13.55 -16.44
N VAL A 903 27.07 -13.40 -16.15
CA VAL A 903 27.61 -13.63 -14.80
C VAL A 903 27.09 -12.59 -13.80
N LYS A 904 26.94 -11.33 -14.23
CA LYS A 904 26.52 -10.23 -13.34
C LYS A 904 25.02 -10.18 -13.07
N TYR A 905 24.21 -10.46 -14.09
CA TYR A 905 22.76 -10.29 -14.06
C TYR A 905 22.02 -11.57 -14.49
N GLY A 906 22.41 -12.19 -15.61
CA GLY A 906 21.71 -13.34 -16.18
C GLY A 906 21.53 -14.51 -15.21
N MET A 907 22.56 -14.86 -14.44
CA MET A 907 22.49 -15.94 -13.44
C MET A 907 21.55 -15.61 -12.25
N LYS A 908 21.40 -14.33 -11.88
CA LYS A 908 20.45 -13.90 -10.84
C LYS A 908 19.02 -13.87 -11.36
N GLU A 909 18.86 -13.51 -12.63
CA GLU A 909 17.58 -13.46 -13.34
C GLU A 909 17.10 -14.86 -13.77
N GLY A 910 17.94 -15.89 -13.63
CA GLY A 910 17.60 -17.26 -14.00
C GLY A 910 17.56 -17.51 -15.51
N ARG A 911 18.32 -16.73 -16.30
CA ARG A 911 18.32 -16.84 -17.75
C ARG A 911 19.02 -18.09 -18.24
N GLN A 912 18.43 -18.76 -19.22
CA GLN A 912 19.09 -19.84 -19.91
C GLN A 912 20.15 -19.27 -20.86
N ALA A 913 21.41 -19.66 -20.65
CA ALA A 913 22.52 -19.22 -21.50
C ALA A 913 23.19 -20.36 -22.25
N LYS A 914 22.68 -21.59 -22.12
CA LYS A 914 23.15 -22.74 -22.89
C LYS A 914 22.00 -23.70 -23.14
N ALA A 915 21.94 -24.24 -24.36
CA ALA A 915 20.83 -25.10 -24.79
C ALA A 915 20.63 -26.35 -23.90
N ASP A 916 21.70 -26.90 -23.33
CA ASP A 916 21.70 -28.14 -22.53
C ASP A 916 21.74 -27.89 -21.01
N PHE A 917 21.59 -26.64 -20.56
CA PHE A 917 21.53 -26.30 -19.14
C PHE A 917 20.50 -25.20 -18.85
N ASP A 918 19.48 -25.53 -18.04
CA ASP A 918 18.54 -24.56 -17.48
C ASP A 918 18.59 -24.60 -15.95
N VAL A 919 18.82 -23.44 -15.31
CA VAL A 919 18.99 -23.37 -13.86
C VAL A 919 17.70 -23.64 -13.11
N ASN A 920 16.55 -23.30 -13.69
CA ASN A 920 15.26 -23.51 -13.04
C ASN A 920 14.92 -25.00 -13.08
N ALA A 921 15.18 -25.67 -14.20
CA ALA A 921 15.11 -27.12 -14.30
C ALA A 921 16.09 -27.81 -13.33
N TYR A 922 17.33 -27.31 -13.24
CA TYR A 922 18.34 -27.83 -12.33
C TYR A 922 17.96 -27.62 -10.85
N ARG A 923 17.51 -26.42 -10.48
CA ARG A 923 17.01 -26.10 -9.14
C ARG A 923 15.83 -26.98 -8.79
N ALA A 924 14.82 -27.05 -9.66
CA ALA A 924 13.62 -27.86 -9.45
C ALA A 924 13.93 -29.35 -9.26
N ARG A 925 14.96 -29.87 -9.95
CA ARG A 925 15.36 -31.28 -9.90
C ARG A 925 16.10 -31.68 -8.63
N TYR A 926 16.82 -30.76 -7.99
CA TYR A 926 17.71 -31.09 -6.87
C TYR A 926 17.29 -30.40 -5.57
N ALA A 927 16.41 -31.06 -4.82
CA ALA A 927 15.85 -30.55 -3.57
C ALA A 927 16.90 -30.38 -2.45
N ASP A 928 17.98 -31.17 -2.48
CA ASP A 928 19.13 -31.01 -1.59
C ASP A 928 19.81 -29.64 -1.79
N LEU A 929 19.94 -29.20 -3.04
CA LEU A 929 20.43 -27.86 -3.36
C LEU A 929 19.40 -26.78 -2.97
N GLN A 930 18.11 -27.06 -3.06
CA GLN A 930 17.05 -26.15 -2.57
C GLN A 930 17.11 -25.90 -1.07
N GLN A 931 17.41 -26.93 -0.27
CA GLN A 931 17.56 -26.77 1.18
C GLN A 931 18.80 -25.94 1.55
N VAL A 932 19.88 -26.05 0.78
CA VAL A 932 21.15 -25.36 1.07
C VAL A 932 21.22 -23.95 0.45
N TYR A 933 20.68 -23.78 -0.76
CA TYR A 933 20.81 -22.55 -1.54
C TYR A 933 19.52 -21.72 -1.61
N GLY A 934 18.36 -22.30 -1.29
CA GLY A 934 17.07 -21.60 -1.34
C GLY A 934 16.79 -21.01 -2.73
N ASP A 935 16.54 -19.70 -2.79
CA ASP A 935 16.22 -18.99 -4.03
C ASP A 935 17.46 -18.38 -4.73
N ASP A 936 18.66 -18.65 -4.22
CA ASP A 936 19.91 -18.11 -4.76
C ASP A 936 20.33 -18.86 -6.02
N LEU A 937 19.69 -18.52 -7.15
CA LEU A 937 19.90 -19.16 -8.46
C LEU A 937 21.37 -19.21 -8.88
N VAL A 938 22.16 -18.19 -8.53
CA VAL A 938 23.61 -18.13 -8.82
C VAL A 938 24.35 -19.33 -8.23
N LYS A 939 23.99 -19.77 -7.02
CA LYS A 939 24.62 -20.94 -6.39
C LYS A 939 24.34 -22.24 -7.13
N TYR A 940 23.21 -22.36 -7.83
CA TYR A 940 22.88 -23.54 -8.63
C TYR A 940 23.71 -23.61 -9.91
N TYR A 941 23.90 -22.49 -10.61
CA TYR A 941 24.82 -22.43 -11.75
C TYR A 941 26.25 -22.79 -11.32
N ILE A 942 26.74 -22.19 -10.23
CA ILE A 942 28.10 -22.45 -9.71
C ILE A 942 28.23 -23.90 -9.22
N HIS A 943 27.19 -24.45 -8.59
CA HIS A 943 27.18 -25.85 -8.21
C HIS A 943 27.28 -26.75 -9.43
N TYR A 944 26.54 -26.49 -10.51
CA TYR A 944 26.61 -27.29 -11.72
C TYR A 944 28.00 -27.26 -12.37
N ILE A 945 28.60 -26.07 -12.48
CA ILE A 945 29.95 -25.86 -13.01
C ILE A 945 31.00 -26.63 -12.20
N LYS A 946 30.92 -26.57 -10.85
CA LYS A 946 31.97 -27.13 -9.98
C LYS A 946 31.80 -28.61 -9.69
N TYR A 947 30.56 -29.06 -9.52
CA TYR A 947 30.23 -30.35 -8.95
C TYR A 947 29.17 -31.09 -9.77
N GLY A 948 28.09 -30.42 -10.17
CA GLY A 948 26.94 -31.07 -10.81
C GLY A 948 27.29 -31.90 -12.03
N GLN A 949 28.15 -31.40 -12.93
CA GLN A 949 28.62 -32.18 -14.08
C GLN A 949 29.44 -33.42 -13.66
N ALA A 950 30.33 -33.26 -12.68
CA ALA A 950 31.16 -34.36 -12.16
C ALA A 950 30.34 -35.39 -11.33
N GLU A 951 29.28 -34.94 -10.67
CA GLU A 951 28.34 -35.76 -9.90
C GLU A 951 27.34 -36.53 -10.79
N GLY A 952 27.37 -36.27 -12.10
CA GLY A 952 26.44 -36.81 -13.09
C GLY A 952 25.03 -36.27 -12.93
N ARG A 953 24.86 -35.10 -12.30
CA ARG A 953 23.57 -34.43 -12.18
C ARG A 953 23.18 -33.90 -13.56
N ASN A 954 22.02 -34.32 -14.05
CA ASN A 954 21.45 -33.81 -15.29
C ASN A 954 20.97 -32.37 -15.09
N GLY A 955 21.45 -31.42 -15.90
CA GLY A 955 20.96 -30.04 -16.00
C GLY A 955 20.14 -29.74 -17.27
N ALA A 956 19.98 -30.74 -18.14
CA ALA A 956 19.16 -30.67 -19.35
C ALA A 956 17.68 -30.98 -19.04
N VAL A 957 16.79 -30.51 -19.91
CA VAL A 957 15.36 -30.81 -19.82
C VAL A 957 15.11 -32.28 -20.21
N VAL A 958 14.53 -33.09 -19.30
CA VAL A 958 14.35 -34.56 -19.51
C VAL A 958 13.18 -34.88 -20.45
N LYS A 959 12.20 -33.99 -20.54
CA LYS A 959 11.23 -33.94 -21.64
C LYS A 959 10.59 -32.56 -21.65
N THR A 960 10.84 -31.80 -22.70
CA THR A 960 9.98 -30.67 -23.09
C THR A 960 8.95 -31.25 -24.04
N GLU A 961 7.67 -31.11 -23.71
CA GLU A 961 6.62 -31.40 -24.67
C GLU A 961 6.06 -30.07 -25.17
N THR A 962 6.19 -29.81 -26.47
CA THR A 962 5.42 -28.75 -27.12
C THR A 962 4.01 -29.28 -27.28
N VAL A 963 3.13 -28.87 -26.36
CA VAL A 963 1.72 -29.21 -26.46
C VAL A 963 1.14 -28.29 -27.51
N LYS A 964 0.68 -28.87 -28.62
CA LYS A 964 0.05 -28.11 -29.72
C LYS A 964 -1.37 -27.71 -29.34
N GLU A 965 -1.87 -26.68 -29.99
CA GLU A 965 -3.23 -26.17 -29.80
C GLU A 965 -4.27 -27.32 -29.79
N GLY A 966 -4.96 -27.49 -28.66
CA GLY A 966 -6.01 -28.50 -28.49
C GLY A 966 -5.54 -29.93 -28.13
N GLU A 967 -4.25 -30.18 -27.95
CA GLU A 967 -3.72 -31.48 -27.54
C GLU A 967 -3.41 -31.54 -26.02
N SER A 968 -3.10 -32.73 -25.51
CA SER A 968 -2.70 -32.97 -24.11
C SER A 968 -1.31 -33.59 -24.06
N ALA A 969 -0.47 -33.14 -23.13
CA ALA A 969 0.85 -33.74 -22.93
C ALA A 969 0.71 -35.19 -22.43
N THR A 970 1.51 -36.10 -22.97
CA THR A 970 1.49 -37.51 -22.56
C THR A 970 2.50 -37.73 -21.43
N ALA A 971 2.04 -38.29 -20.29
CA ALA A 971 2.92 -38.69 -19.20
C ALA A 971 4.04 -39.63 -19.72
N PRO A 972 5.30 -39.50 -19.25
CA PRO A 972 6.42 -40.28 -19.79
C PRO A 972 6.21 -41.79 -19.63
N SER A 973 6.44 -42.59 -20.69
CA SER A 973 6.13 -44.02 -20.75
C SER A 973 7.26 -44.96 -20.30
N ASP A 974 8.37 -44.44 -19.79
CA ASP A 974 9.48 -45.29 -19.35
C ASP A 974 9.32 -45.67 -17.89
N ILE A 975 9.43 -46.97 -17.62
CA ILE A 975 9.13 -47.66 -16.35
C ILE A 975 9.90 -47.10 -15.12
N GLU A 976 10.97 -46.34 -15.32
CA GLU A 976 11.69 -45.69 -14.20
C GLU A 976 11.13 -44.31 -13.81
N ALA A 977 10.14 -43.80 -14.56
CA ALA A 977 9.49 -42.49 -14.36
C ALA A 977 8.07 -42.60 -13.77
N GLU A 978 7.39 -43.74 -13.91
CA GLU A 978 6.00 -43.88 -13.43
C GLU A 978 5.87 -43.75 -11.91
N SER A 979 6.88 -44.11 -11.12
CA SER A 979 6.78 -44.06 -9.66
C SER A 979 7.00 -42.67 -9.06
N ASN A 980 7.56 -41.72 -9.82
CA ASN A 980 8.01 -40.43 -9.29
C ASN A 980 7.52 -39.22 -10.10
N PHE A 981 6.79 -39.38 -11.20
CA PHE A 981 6.21 -38.24 -11.91
C PHE A 981 5.13 -37.56 -11.05
N LYS A 982 5.35 -36.30 -10.66
CA LYS A 982 4.47 -35.54 -9.77
C LYS A 982 3.41 -34.77 -10.55
N CYS A 983 3.88 -33.93 -11.46
CA CYS A 983 3.06 -33.04 -12.30
C CYS A 983 3.92 -32.46 -13.42
N TRP A 984 3.32 -31.65 -14.28
CA TRP A 984 4.07 -30.73 -15.13
C TRP A 984 4.34 -29.43 -14.37
N ASP A 985 5.37 -28.69 -14.75
CA ASP A 985 5.78 -27.43 -14.11
C ASP A 985 4.77 -26.28 -14.31
N LYS A 986 3.85 -26.46 -15.26
CA LYS A 986 2.77 -25.56 -15.61
C LYS A 986 1.49 -26.38 -15.83
N ASP A 987 0.33 -25.79 -15.57
CA ASP A 987 -0.95 -26.36 -15.99
C ASP A 987 -1.15 -26.11 -17.49
N PHE A 988 -1.48 -27.16 -18.26
CA PHE A 988 -1.65 -27.16 -19.72
C PHE A 988 -2.99 -27.77 -20.12
N THR A 989 -3.96 -27.79 -19.20
CA THR A 989 -5.34 -28.08 -19.58
C THR A 989 -5.89 -26.92 -20.43
N ASN A 990 -6.16 -27.18 -21.72
CA ASN A 990 -6.57 -26.24 -22.77
C ASN A 990 -5.47 -25.32 -23.34
N VAL A 991 -4.47 -25.91 -24.00
CA VAL A 991 -3.39 -25.18 -24.69
C VAL A 991 -3.92 -24.46 -25.94
N THR A 992 -3.81 -23.12 -25.97
CA THR A 992 -4.35 -22.25 -27.06
C THR A 992 -3.28 -21.65 -27.98
N SER A 993 -2.03 -22.05 -27.81
CA SER A 993 -0.88 -21.87 -28.70
C SER A 993 0.25 -22.78 -28.22
N ASP A 994 1.15 -23.21 -29.10
CA ASP A 994 2.28 -24.08 -28.75
C ASP A 994 2.96 -23.64 -27.46
N MET A 995 2.92 -24.50 -26.44
CA MET A 995 3.45 -24.22 -25.10
C MET A 995 4.43 -25.31 -24.69
N GLU A 996 5.55 -24.89 -24.11
CA GLU A 996 6.53 -25.80 -23.51
C GLU A 996 6.22 -26.05 -22.03
N VAL A 997 5.95 -27.33 -21.73
CA VAL A 997 5.80 -27.86 -20.38
C VAL A 997 6.93 -28.83 -20.06
N ASN A 998 7.39 -28.81 -18.81
CA ASN A 998 8.48 -29.63 -18.30
C ASN A 998 7.96 -30.58 -17.20
N ALA A 999 8.35 -31.85 -17.26
CA ALA A 999 7.95 -32.84 -16.26
C ALA A 999 8.64 -32.59 -14.90
N VAL A 1000 7.86 -32.58 -13.82
CA VAL A 1000 8.30 -32.46 -12.42
C VAL A 1000 8.21 -33.81 -11.74
N TYR A 1001 9.24 -34.20 -10.99
CA TYR A 1001 9.35 -35.51 -10.34
C TYR A 1001 9.53 -35.37 -8.81
N GLU A 1002 9.01 -36.32 -8.02
CA GLU A 1002 9.33 -36.50 -6.58
C GLU A 1002 10.65 -37.26 -6.42
N GLU A 1003 11.36 -37.06 -5.30
CA GLU A 1003 12.55 -37.88 -5.00
C GLU A 1003 12.15 -39.35 -4.81
N PRO A 1004 12.93 -40.33 -5.32
CA PRO A 1004 12.64 -41.73 -5.07
C PRO A 1004 12.73 -42.01 -3.56
N ALA A 1005 11.66 -42.52 -2.96
CA ALA A 1005 11.73 -43.14 -1.65
C ALA A 1005 12.51 -44.47 -1.82
N TYR A 1006 13.75 -44.52 -1.32
CA TYR A 1006 14.54 -45.74 -1.36
C TYR A 1006 14.12 -46.66 -0.21
N ASP A 1007 13.84 -47.92 -0.51
CA ASP A 1007 13.50 -48.94 0.50
C ASP A 1007 14.78 -49.64 0.97
N ALA A 1008 15.16 -49.43 2.23
CA ALA A 1008 16.34 -50.06 2.82
C ALA A 1008 16.33 -51.58 2.73
N SER A 1009 15.15 -52.22 2.70
CA SER A 1009 15.02 -53.68 2.58
C SER A 1009 15.47 -54.20 1.21
N TYR A 1010 15.24 -53.41 0.15
CA TYR A 1010 15.67 -53.76 -1.20
C TYR A 1010 17.20 -53.76 -1.34
N TYR A 1011 17.89 -52.87 -0.64
CA TYR A 1011 19.36 -52.75 -0.68
C TYR A 1011 20.08 -53.60 0.38
N ALA A 1012 19.34 -54.31 1.23
CA ALA A 1012 19.90 -55.18 2.27
C ALA A 1012 20.98 -56.19 1.79
N PRO A 1013 20.95 -56.71 0.54
CA PRO A 1013 22.03 -57.56 0.02
C PRO A 1013 23.41 -56.91 -0.06
N VAL A 1014 23.47 -55.58 -0.17
CA VAL A 1014 24.72 -54.82 -0.37
C VAL A 1014 24.94 -53.72 0.66
N PHE A 1015 23.96 -53.49 1.53
CA PHE A 1015 23.98 -52.46 2.57
C PHE A 1015 23.70 -53.06 3.95
N ASP A 1016 24.48 -52.62 4.93
CA ASP A 1016 24.29 -52.82 6.36
C ASP A 1016 24.70 -51.51 7.05
N ALA A 1017 23.74 -50.82 7.68
CA ALA A 1017 23.96 -49.47 8.19
C ALA A 1017 25.08 -49.41 9.22
N LYS A 1018 25.15 -50.41 10.10
CA LYS A 1018 26.16 -50.50 11.14
C LYS A 1018 27.55 -50.72 10.53
N TYR A 1019 27.69 -51.69 9.63
CA TYR A 1019 28.93 -51.94 8.92
C TYR A 1019 29.38 -50.70 8.12
N TYR A 1020 28.45 -50.04 7.44
CA TYR A 1020 28.75 -48.88 6.62
C TYR A 1020 29.25 -47.69 7.46
N LEU A 1021 28.60 -47.40 8.59
CA LEU A 1021 29.07 -46.35 9.50
C LEU A 1021 30.40 -46.72 10.17
N GLU A 1022 30.61 -47.97 10.57
CA GLU A 1022 31.86 -48.41 11.20
C GLU A 1022 33.06 -48.35 10.26
N ASN A 1023 32.86 -48.58 8.95
CA ASN A 1023 33.93 -48.52 7.94
C ASN A 1023 34.08 -47.14 7.29
N ASN A 1024 33.19 -46.18 7.58
CA ASN A 1024 33.24 -44.81 7.08
C ASN A 1024 33.14 -43.85 8.27
N ILE A 1025 34.25 -43.71 9.02
CA ILE A 1025 34.32 -43.01 10.31
C ILE A 1025 33.85 -41.56 10.21
N GLU A 1026 34.10 -40.90 9.07
CA GLU A 1026 33.63 -39.54 8.81
C GLU A 1026 32.10 -39.45 8.78
N LEU A 1027 31.42 -40.48 8.26
CA LEU A 1027 29.96 -40.57 8.30
C LEU A 1027 29.47 -40.89 9.71
N LYS A 1028 30.20 -41.72 10.46
CA LYS A 1028 29.87 -42.00 11.87
C LYS A 1028 30.02 -40.76 12.76
N TRP A 1029 31.00 -39.90 12.51
CA TRP A 1029 31.10 -38.61 13.19
C TRP A 1029 29.97 -37.65 12.80
N ALA A 1030 29.57 -37.63 11.52
CA ALA A 1030 28.54 -36.72 11.04
C ALA A 1030 27.12 -37.17 11.43
N TYR A 1031 26.85 -38.48 11.44
CA TYR A 1031 25.51 -39.03 11.55
C TYR A 1031 25.27 -39.81 12.86
N GLY A 1032 26.31 -40.12 13.64
CA GLY A 1032 26.19 -41.00 14.79
C GLY A 1032 25.84 -42.43 14.35
N ASP A 1033 24.91 -43.07 15.05
CA ASP A 1033 24.37 -44.40 14.69
C ASP A 1033 23.02 -44.28 13.92
N ASP A 1034 22.77 -43.15 13.23
CA ASP A 1034 21.54 -42.89 12.45
C ASP A 1034 21.53 -43.72 11.14
N GLU A 1035 20.82 -44.85 11.19
CA GLU A 1035 20.76 -45.83 10.09
C GLU A 1035 20.10 -45.28 8.82
N GLU A 1036 19.12 -44.38 8.97
CA GLU A 1036 18.38 -43.79 7.83
C GLU A 1036 19.26 -42.81 7.06
N LYS A 1037 20.03 -41.97 7.78
CA LYS A 1037 21.02 -41.09 7.13
C LYS A 1037 22.15 -41.87 6.48
N ALA A 1038 22.62 -42.94 7.12
CA ALA A 1038 23.63 -43.83 6.55
C ALA A 1038 23.14 -44.48 5.24
N PHE A 1039 21.89 -44.95 5.23
CA PHE A 1039 21.25 -45.54 4.06
C PHE A 1039 21.09 -44.54 2.92
N ASN A 1040 20.56 -43.35 3.23
CA ASN A 1040 20.39 -42.28 2.25
C ASN A 1040 21.73 -41.85 1.66
N HIS A 1041 22.78 -41.76 2.47
CA HIS A 1041 24.14 -41.48 1.98
C HIS A 1041 24.66 -42.60 1.06
N PHE A 1042 24.49 -43.87 1.44
CA PHE A 1042 24.97 -44.99 0.65
C PHE A 1042 24.34 -45.04 -0.74
N VAL A 1043 23.02 -44.88 -0.83
CA VAL A 1043 22.31 -44.93 -2.12
C VAL A 1043 22.61 -43.71 -2.98
N LYS A 1044 22.73 -42.51 -2.39
CA LYS A 1044 22.99 -41.27 -3.13
C LYS A 1044 24.44 -41.12 -3.59
N TYR A 1045 25.39 -41.55 -2.75
CA TYR A 1045 26.83 -41.30 -2.95
C TYR A 1045 27.66 -42.57 -2.85
N GLY A 1046 27.45 -43.38 -1.81
CA GLY A 1046 28.28 -44.55 -1.50
C GLY A 1046 28.44 -45.55 -2.65
N MET A 1047 27.36 -45.87 -3.37
CA MET A 1047 27.40 -46.80 -4.51
C MET A 1047 28.18 -46.24 -5.72
N LYS A 1048 28.15 -44.91 -5.93
CA LYS A 1048 28.91 -44.26 -7.00
C LYS A 1048 30.40 -44.21 -6.67
N GLU A 1049 30.70 -43.98 -5.40
CA GLU A 1049 32.06 -43.94 -4.85
C GLU A 1049 32.68 -45.34 -4.71
N GLY A 1050 31.91 -46.40 -4.93
CA GLY A 1050 32.36 -47.78 -4.82
C GLY A 1050 32.62 -48.22 -3.38
N ARG A 1051 31.93 -47.59 -2.41
CA ARG A 1051 32.12 -47.89 -0.99
C ARG A 1051 31.56 -49.24 -0.61
N GLN A 1052 32.33 -49.96 0.20
CA GLN A 1052 31.85 -51.19 0.79
C GLN A 1052 30.88 -50.88 1.93
N ALA A 1053 29.61 -51.26 1.77
CA ALA A 1053 28.57 -51.05 2.77
C ALA A 1053 28.05 -52.33 3.42
N LYS A 1054 28.62 -53.47 3.06
CA LYS A 1054 28.36 -54.75 3.70
C LYS A 1054 29.62 -55.61 3.66
N ALA A 1055 29.88 -56.33 4.75
CA ALA A 1055 31.06 -57.20 4.85
C ALA A 1055 31.16 -58.21 3.70
N ASP A 1056 30.02 -58.74 3.26
CA ASP A 1056 29.95 -59.83 2.28
C ASP A 1056 29.75 -59.34 0.84
N PHE A 1057 29.80 -58.02 0.59
CA PHE A 1057 29.71 -57.46 -0.76
C PHE A 1057 30.67 -56.28 -0.97
N ASP A 1058 31.59 -56.44 -1.91
CA ASP A 1058 32.46 -55.37 -2.41
C ASP A 1058 32.29 -55.21 -3.93
N VAL A 1059 31.89 -54.02 -4.37
CA VAL A 1059 31.58 -53.78 -5.78
C VAL A 1059 32.79 -53.83 -6.69
N ASN A 1060 33.98 -53.46 -6.18
CA ASN A 1060 35.19 -53.43 -6.99
C ASN A 1060 35.69 -54.86 -7.21
N ALA A 1061 35.63 -55.71 -6.17
CA ALA A 1061 35.88 -57.14 -6.29
C ALA A 1061 34.85 -57.81 -7.22
N TYR A 1062 33.56 -57.49 -7.05
CA TYR A 1062 32.50 -58.02 -7.89
C TYR A 1062 32.66 -57.62 -9.37
N ARG A 1063 32.96 -56.35 -9.62
CA ARG A 1063 33.28 -55.83 -10.96
C ARG A 1063 34.48 -56.56 -11.55
N ALA A 1064 35.60 -56.62 -10.82
CA ALA A 1064 36.84 -57.25 -11.29
C ALA A 1064 36.63 -58.73 -11.69
N ARG A 1065 35.79 -59.45 -10.94
CA ARG A 1065 35.52 -60.88 -11.11
C ARG A 1065 34.64 -61.19 -12.32
N TYR A 1066 33.69 -60.33 -12.64
CA TYR A 1066 32.68 -60.60 -13.68
C TYR A 1066 32.92 -59.74 -14.92
N VAL A 1067 33.84 -60.23 -15.77
CA VAL A 1067 34.24 -59.57 -17.04
C VAL A 1067 33.06 -59.40 -18.01
N ASP A 1068 32.09 -60.32 -17.98
CA ASP A 1068 30.85 -60.19 -18.72
C ASP A 1068 30.07 -58.93 -18.31
N LEU A 1069 30.00 -58.65 -17.00
CA LEU A 1069 29.41 -57.40 -16.50
C LEU A 1069 30.31 -56.19 -16.79
N GLN A 1070 31.64 -56.33 -16.84
CA GLN A 1070 32.54 -55.25 -17.30
C GLN A 1070 32.27 -54.81 -18.72
N GLN A 1071 32.03 -55.74 -19.62
CA GLN A 1071 31.73 -55.42 -21.01
C GLN A 1071 30.39 -54.69 -21.16
N VAL A 1072 29.42 -54.97 -20.29
CA VAL A 1072 28.07 -54.38 -20.36
C VAL A 1072 27.95 -53.08 -19.55
N TYR A 1073 28.59 -52.99 -18.38
CA TYR A 1073 28.42 -51.88 -17.43
C TYR A 1073 29.61 -50.91 -17.39
N GLY A 1074 30.77 -51.28 -17.94
CA GLY A 1074 31.95 -50.41 -17.97
C GLY A 1074 32.40 -49.98 -16.57
N ASP A 1075 32.58 -48.68 -16.36
CA ASP A 1075 32.96 -48.09 -15.07
C ASP A 1075 31.76 -47.76 -14.15
N ASN A 1076 30.53 -48.08 -14.56
CA ASN A 1076 29.33 -47.72 -13.79
C ASN A 1076 29.12 -48.63 -12.59
N LEU A 1077 29.77 -48.30 -11.46
CA LEU A 1077 29.74 -49.08 -10.22
C LEU A 1077 28.32 -49.34 -9.69
N VAL A 1078 27.41 -48.37 -9.80
CA VAL A 1078 26.01 -48.50 -9.35
C VAL A 1078 25.31 -49.69 -10.02
N LYS A 1079 25.55 -49.92 -11.32
CA LYS A 1079 24.95 -51.06 -12.04
C LYS A 1079 25.39 -52.42 -11.49
N TYR A 1080 26.61 -52.52 -10.95
CA TYR A 1080 27.09 -53.76 -10.33
C TYR A 1080 26.40 -54.05 -8.99
N TYR A 1081 26.20 -53.03 -8.15
CA TYR A 1081 25.39 -53.19 -6.93
C TYR A 1081 23.97 -53.64 -7.26
N ILE A 1082 23.30 -52.96 -8.21
CA ILE A 1082 21.93 -53.30 -8.62
C ILE A 1082 21.85 -54.68 -9.25
N HIS A 1083 22.83 -55.06 -10.08
CA HIS A 1083 22.89 -56.40 -10.63
C HIS A 1083 23.02 -57.45 -9.52
N TYR A 1084 23.87 -57.22 -8.52
CA TYR A 1084 24.02 -58.18 -7.42
C TYR A 1084 22.72 -58.37 -6.63
N ILE A 1085 22.03 -57.27 -6.31
CA ILE A 1085 20.71 -57.29 -5.65
C ILE A 1085 19.67 -58.06 -6.47
N LYS A 1086 19.57 -57.76 -7.78
CA LYS A 1086 18.50 -58.32 -8.63
C LYS A 1086 18.77 -59.75 -9.11
N TYR A 1087 20.02 -60.06 -9.44
CA TYR A 1087 20.37 -61.27 -10.19
C TYR A 1087 21.58 -62.01 -9.61
N GLY A 1088 22.62 -61.29 -9.17
CA GLY A 1088 23.90 -61.90 -8.80
C GLY A 1088 23.79 -62.94 -7.69
N GLN A 1089 22.97 -62.70 -6.67
CA GLN A 1089 22.72 -63.70 -5.61
C GLN A 1089 22.01 -64.96 -6.15
N ALA A 1090 21.01 -64.79 -7.01
CA ALA A 1090 20.26 -65.89 -7.62
C ALA A 1090 21.11 -66.70 -8.62
N GLU A 1091 22.02 -66.04 -9.32
CA GLU A 1091 22.98 -66.64 -10.25
C GLU A 1091 24.16 -67.33 -9.54
N GLY A 1092 24.22 -67.27 -8.21
CA GLY A 1092 25.33 -67.83 -7.42
C GLY A 1092 26.65 -67.08 -7.59
N ARG A 1093 26.60 -65.82 -8.03
CA ARG A 1093 27.80 -64.99 -8.18
C ARG A 1093 28.32 -64.56 -6.81
N ASN A 1094 29.63 -64.64 -6.62
CA ASN A 1094 30.30 -64.27 -5.38
C ASN A 1094 30.52 -62.75 -5.32
N GLY A 1095 29.81 -62.10 -4.40
CA GLY A 1095 29.90 -60.68 -4.08
C GLY A 1095 31.03 -60.31 -3.11
N ALA A 1096 31.57 -61.29 -2.39
CA ALA A 1096 32.48 -61.02 -1.28
C ALA A 1096 33.85 -60.52 -1.75
N PRO A 1097 34.52 -59.69 -0.92
CA PRO A 1097 35.92 -59.32 -1.14
C PRO A 1097 36.82 -60.56 -1.11
N GLU A 1098 37.93 -60.53 -1.84
CA GLU A 1098 38.95 -61.60 -1.76
C GLU A 1098 39.67 -61.52 -0.40
N LYS A 1099 39.91 -62.67 0.22
CA LYS A 1099 40.66 -62.76 1.48
C LYS A 1099 42.16 -62.74 1.26
#